data_AF-A0A0F8DP44-F1
#
_entry.id   AF-A0A0F8DP44-F1
#
_cell.length_a   1.000
_cell.length_b   1.000
_cell.length_c   1.000
_cell.angle_alpha   90.00
_cell.angle_beta   90.00
_cell.angle_gamma   90.00
#
_symmetry.space_group_name_H-M   'P 1'
#
loop_
_entity.id
_entity.type
_entity.pdbx_description
1 polymer ?
#
loop_
_entity_poly.entity_id
_entity_poly.type
_entity_poly.pdbx_seq_one_letter_code
_entity_poly.pdbx_strand_id
1 'polypeptide(L)'
;MADAKESELHKRAQQIASEFDLDATQVNSAVSHLVQHLNSALSHESTTQIPSFITSLPTGTEKGVFLGVDLGGTNCRVCSVQLQGDSTYTLLQTISEIPRVIMTEHSYMPLFLFVAKCIADFLAENPHLTKPTEEQGPTPVLPLPLGFIFSFTFEQHSLARGVLLQWDKGWAIPTAIGRDPCQMLQEAVDTLKLPVSVCALANDSVGTLLARAYTNPTSPPTLMGAIFGTGTNAAYVEQQSKIHKLASRKASDLGASCGVMLMNTEWGGCFDDNTAALPSTQYDQILDRESTNPGQQTLEKHVSGLYLGELLRLALLDLVNSNLLRFEIRNSETCPLLKQYHIDSELLSVLAGDRSPDLLMSRQVVAERLQISDITPEDAKAIRTIAMAIGRRAGRTAGVAVAGIIIQSGRVSKFDAKAAPFTAESKIKAPEGLLVETKETNAIGCGSAFRLVYRLIKRFFKNKPASPPSHPTIPSSELQFKAQTTSPVSSPTLSDTKTATFSSDCGSEIDTGTIDIGVDGSLIEYYPSFEADLRSALRDVVQIGEAGEQRVKMGVAKNGSSIGAAIAALYQTPVTCIAATKTIIAAGSWDKAIYQWDISTSKPVGKPLLGHTDFVKALTWAKIDGVDVLVSGGADRKLIVWNAQTGAQLHTIQDSAVAMGSLQHLVVDPVLTTASEAVVVSAGSDPHIRRWRIRLTSYEKIREQHHGTANSEERPTICVHETGVYRLHFATASGDDELDLWTASADGTAKCLSRTRNFTPDDVITHGDHVRAVAVTELWVITAGRDEDIKIWDKASGKLAYVLYGHYDEVTDLLLITDPRDLSQKVCSTSIDGTVRVWPLKRKELDQLVEEMRKDITAEAAEENQEENELLTAEEEAELAALMEDD
;
A
#
# COMPACT_ATOMS: atom_id res chain seq x y z
N MET A 1 37.55 37.54 -35.30
CA MET A 1 36.22 37.76 -34.68
C MET A 1 35.48 36.45 -34.45
N ALA A 2 35.46 35.51 -35.41
CA ALA A 2 34.79 34.21 -35.25
C ALA A 2 35.32 33.39 -34.05
N ASP A 3 36.64 33.22 -33.91
CA ASP A 3 37.27 32.47 -32.80
C ASP A 3 37.01 33.09 -31.42
N ALA A 4 36.93 34.43 -31.35
CA ALA A 4 36.65 35.14 -30.10
C ALA A 4 35.19 34.93 -29.65
N LYS A 5 34.24 34.93 -30.59
CA LYS A 5 32.83 34.63 -30.31
C LYS A 5 32.62 33.17 -29.90
N GLU A 6 33.34 32.24 -30.54
CA GLU A 6 33.35 30.82 -30.15
C GLU A 6 33.91 30.62 -28.74
N SER A 7 35.04 31.25 -28.43
CA SER A 7 35.62 31.22 -27.09
C SER A 7 34.65 31.77 -26.03
N GLU A 8 33.93 32.85 -26.33
CA GLU A 8 32.96 33.44 -25.40
C GLU A 8 31.71 32.57 -25.21
N LEU A 9 31.20 31.95 -26.28
CA LEU A 9 30.10 30.99 -26.20
C LEU A 9 30.42 29.83 -25.26
N HIS A 10 31.59 29.19 -25.43
CA HIS A 10 31.98 28.05 -24.61
C HIS A 10 32.20 28.48 -23.15
N LYS A 11 32.81 29.64 -22.92
CA LYS A 11 33.00 30.19 -21.57
C LYS A 11 31.67 30.48 -20.89
N ARG A 12 30.71 31.09 -21.58
CA ARG A 12 29.37 31.33 -21.04
C ARG A 12 28.63 30.03 -20.78
N ALA A 13 28.70 29.05 -21.69
CA ALA A 13 28.09 27.74 -21.49
C ALA A 13 28.70 26.99 -20.30
N GLN A 14 30.01 27.09 -20.08
CA GLN A 14 30.69 26.53 -18.90
C GLN A 14 30.28 27.25 -17.61
N GLN A 15 30.14 28.58 -17.64
CA GLN A 15 29.63 29.34 -16.50
C GLN A 15 28.22 28.89 -16.13
N ILE A 16 27.31 28.83 -17.11
CA ILE A 16 25.94 28.32 -16.91
C ILE A 16 25.99 26.90 -16.36
N ALA A 17 26.78 26.01 -16.95
CA ALA A 17 26.92 24.63 -16.48
C ALA A 17 27.40 24.54 -15.03
N SER A 18 28.34 25.38 -14.60
CA SER A 18 28.83 25.40 -13.21
C SER A 18 27.79 25.88 -12.20
N GLU A 19 26.79 26.66 -12.61
CA GLU A 19 25.67 27.05 -11.74
C GLU A 19 24.79 25.83 -11.38
N PHE A 20 24.80 24.77 -12.21
CA PHE A 20 24.06 23.54 -11.96
C PHE A 20 24.84 22.50 -11.13
N ASP A 21 26.10 22.75 -10.77
CA ASP A 21 26.87 21.79 -9.98
C ASP A 21 26.29 21.62 -8.57
N LEU A 22 26.20 20.37 -8.11
CA LEU A 22 25.74 20.00 -6.78
C LEU A 22 26.86 19.22 -6.08
N ASP A 23 27.64 19.87 -5.22
CA ASP A 23 28.80 19.26 -4.57
C ASP A 23 28.43 18.34 -3.40
N ALA A 24 29.42 17.63 -2.84
CA ALA A 24 29.22 16.69 -1.74
C ALA A 24 28.71 17.36 -0.46
N THR A 25 29.11 18.61 -0.17
CA THR A 25 28.66 19.34 1.01
C THR A 25 27.17 19.69 0.89
N GLN A 26 26.75 20.16 -0.29
CA GLN A 26 25.35 20.45 -0.60
C GLN A 26 24.51 19.17 -0.58
N VAL A 27 25.00 18.05 -1.13
CA VAL A 27 24.32 16.74 -1.07
C VAL A 27 24.04 16.34 0.39
N ASN A 28 25.04 16.39 1.28
CA ASN A 28 24.86 16.01 2.68
C ASN A 28 23.90 16.94 3.44
N SER A 29 23.97 18.25 3.15
CA SER A 29 23.03 19.23 3.72
C SER A 29 21.60 18.93 3.29
N ALA A 30 21.39 18.68 2.00
CA ALA A 30 20.09 18.37 1.45
C ALA A 30 19.51 17.06 1.99
N VAL A 31 20.33 16.00 2.10
CA VAL A 31 19.90 14.73 2.71
C VAL A 31 19.49 14.92 4.17
N SER A 32 20.28 15.67 4.95
CA SER A 32 19.98 15.92 6.36
C SER A 32 18.65 16.64 6.52
N HIS A 33 18.38 17.65 5.69
CA HIS A 33 17.12 18.38 5.68
C HIS A 33 15.94 17.48 5.27
N LEU A 34 16.12 16.62 4.27
CA LEU A 34 15.10 15.70 3.81
C LEU A 34 14.72 14.69 4.91
N VAL A 35 15.71 14.06 5.55
CA VAL A 35 15.47 13.10 6.64
C VAL A 35 14.73 13.76 7.81
N GLN A 36 15.05 15.00 8.16
CA GLN A 36 14.31 15.75 9.17
C GLN A 36 12.84 15.94 8.79
N HIS A 37 12.58 16.31 7.54
CA HIS A 37 11.22 16.48 7.04
C HIS A 37 10.43 15.15 7.04
N LEU A 38 11.01 14.08 6.48
CA LEU A 38 10.38 12.76 6.42
C LEU A 38 10.00 12.28 7.83
N ASN A 39 10.91 12.40 8.81
CA ASN A 39 10.61 12.06 10.21
C ASN A 39 9.50 12.91 10.82
N SER A 40 9.51 14.22 10.58
CA SER A 40 8.48 15.13 11.11
C SER A 40 7.09 14.80 10.56
N ALA A 41 7.00 14.49 9.25
CA ALA A 41 5.76 14.17 8.56
C ALA A 41 5.13 12.83 8.97
N LEU A 42 5.86 11.96 9.69
CA LEU A 42 5.29 10.76 10.33
C LEU A 42 4.51 11.07 11.61
N SER A 43 4.74 12.24 12.23
CA SER A 43 4.18 12.60 13.54
C SER A 43 2.91 13.43 13.47
N HIS A 44 2.67 14.12 12.35
CA HIS A 44 1.54 15.06 12.19
C HIS A 44 0.86 14.88 10.84
N GLU A 45 -0.44 15.22 10.78
CA GLU A 45 -1.17 15.27 9.51
C GLU A 45 -0.46 16.22 8.53
N SER A 46 -0.17 15.71 7.34
CA SER A 46 0.62 16.38 6.31
C SER A 46 0.21 15.83 4.95
N THR A 47 0.43 16.63 3.90
CA THR A 47 0.19 16.23 2.50
C THR A 47 1.23 15.25 1.98
N THR A 48 2.15 14.78 2.83
CA THR A 48 3.27 13.90 2.51
C THR A 48 3.37 12.76 3.52
N GLN A 49 4.23 11.77 3.26
CA GLN A 49 4.26 10.54 4.06
C GLN A 49 2.86 9.91 4.18
N ILE A 50 2.17 9.73 3.06
CA ILE A 50 0.78 9.27 2.99
C ILE A 50 0.74 7.75 3.20
N PRO A 51 0.01 7.25 4.21
CA PRO A 51 -0.12 5.81 4.44
C PRO A 51 -1.03 5.18 3.37
N SER A 52 -0.52 4.18 2.65
CA SER A 52 -1.27 3.49 1.59
C SER A 52 -2.29 2.46 2.11
N PHE A 53 -2.27 2.15 3.41
CA PHE A 53 -3.00 1.05 4.04
C PHE A 53 -2.64 -0.34 3.51
N ILE A 54 -1.52 -0.46 2.79
CA ILE A 54 -0.90 -1.74 2.44
C ILE A 54 0.14 -2.06 3.51
N THR A 55 -0.11 -3.12 4.27
CA THR A 55 0.64 -3.44 5.50
C THR A 55 1.61 -4.61 5.36
N SER A 56 1.79 -5.12 4.14
CA SER A 56 2.75 -6.17 3.80
C SER A 56 3.17 -6.04 2.34
N LEU A 57 4.37 -6.51 2.03
CA LEU A 57 4.81 -6.68 0.64
C LEU A 57 4.38 -8.04 0.10
N PRO A 58 4.18 -8.17 -1.23
CA PRO A 58 3.96 -9.45 -1.84
C PRO A 58 5.19 -10.36 -1.70
N THR A 59 4.96 -11.65 -1.58
CA THR A 59 6.00 -12.69 -1.41
C THR A 59 6.39 -13.34 -2.75
N GLY A 60 5.66 -13.08 -3.82
CA GLY A 60 5.81 -13.74 -5.11
C GLY A 60 4.99 -15.02 -5.24
N THR A 61 4.33 -15.47 -4.17
CA THR A 61 3.47 -16.68 -4.17
C THR A 61 2.01 -16.40 -4.50
N GLU A 62 1.64 -15.13 -4.64
CA GLU A 62 0.29 -14.69 -4.96
C GLU A 62 -0.16 -15.23 -6.33
N LYS A 63 -1.43 -15.62 -6.42
CA LYS A 63 -2.05 -16.15 -7.64
C LYS A 63 -3.37 -15.46 -7.91
N GLY A 64 -3.74 -15.37 -9.18
CA GLY A 64 -5.04 -14.86 -9.58
C GLY A 64 -4.96 -13.89 -10.74
N VAL A 65 -6.13 -13.47 -11.22
CA VAL A 65 -6.27 -12.50 -12.31
C VAL A 65 -6.89 -11.23 -11.75
N PHE A 66 -6.18 -10.11 -11.92
CA PHE A 66 -6.56 -8.81 -11.38
C PHE A 66 -6.50 -7.75 -12.46
N LEU A 67 -7.45 -6.83 -12.45
CA LEU A 67 -7.43 -5.66 -13.32
C LEU A 67 -6.62 -4.53 -12.67
N GLY A 68 -5.98 -3.73 -13.51
CA GLY A 68 -5.29 -2.51 -13.11
C GLY A 68 -5.68 -1.35 -14.01
N VAL A 69 -5.90 -0.18 -13.43
CA VAL A 69 -5.98 1.08 -14.16
C VAL A 69 -4.89 2.00 -13.64
N ASP A 70 -4.10 2.54 -14.56
CA ASP A 70 -3.10 3.57 -14.29
C ASP A 70 -3.53 4.86 -15.01
N LEU A 71 -4.04 5.80 -14.23
CA LEU A 71 -4.41 7.13 -14.71
C LEU A 71 -3.25 8.09 -14.45
N GLY A 72 -2.39 8.23 -15.46
CA GLY A 72 -1.28 9.16 -15.47
C GLY A 72 -1.66 10.55 -16.02
N GLY A 73 -0.64 11.39 -16.22
CA GLY A 73 -0.84 12.78 -16.66
C GLY A 73 -1.38 12.94 -18.09
N THR A 74 -1.03 12.02 -19.01
CA THR A 74 -1.36 12.14 -20.45
C THR A 74 -2.10 10.92 -21.00
N ASN A 75 -1.93 9.76 -20.36
CA ASN A 75 -2.45 8.49 -20.84
C ASN A 75 -3.19 7.76 -19.72
N CYS A 76 -4.25 7.04 -20.09
CA CYS A 76 -4.90 6.05 -19.26
C CYS A 76 -4.45 4.67 -19.74
N ARG A 77 -3.94 3.84 -18.83
CA ARG A 77 -3.62 2.44 -19.12
C ARG A 77 -4.61 1.54 -18.42
N VAL A 78 -5.12 0.55 -19.12
CA VAL A 78 -5.92 -0.54 -18.55
C VAL A 78 -5.15 -1.83 -18.76
N CYS A 79 -5.01 -2.64 -17.73
CA CYS A 79 -4.33 -3.91 -17.81
C CYS A 79 -5.04 -5.03 -17.06
N SER A 80 -4.72 -6.26 -17.44
CA SER A 80 -5.00 -7.48 -16.69
C SER A 80 -3.67 -8.15 -16.37
N VAL A 81 -3.48 -8.49 -15.09
CA VAL A 81 -2.30 -9.21 -14.62
C VAL A 81 -2.73 -10.55 -14.07
N GLN A 82 -2.19 -11.62 -14.66
CA GLN A 82 -2.32 -12.96 -14.13
C GLN A 82 -1.04 -13.30 -13.35
N LEU A 83 -1.16 -13.40 -12.03
CA LEU A 83 -0.09 -13.82 -11.12
C LEU A 83 -0.03 -15.35 -11.09
N GLN A 84 1.16 -15.91 -11.27
CA GLN A 84 1.38 -17.36 -11.36
C GLN A 84 1.80 -17.99 -10.03
N GLY A 85 2.19 -17.18 -9.04
CA GLY A 85 2.63 -17.62 -7.71
C GLY A 85 4.03 -18.21 -7.65
N ASP A 86 4.87 -17.85 -8.61
CA ASP A 86 6.29 -18.20 -8.72
C ASP A 86 7.13 -16.94 -9.03
N SER A 87 6.67 -15.77 -8.59
CA SER A 87 7.23 -14.43 -8.92
C SER A 87 7.13 -14.04 -10.40
N THR A 88 6.42 -14.82 -11.24
CA THR A 88 6.15 -14.48 -12.63
C THR A 88 4.68 -14.07 -12.85
N TYR A 89 4.43 -13.38 -13.95
CA TYR A 89 3.10 -12.90 -14.31
C TYR A 89 2.90 -12.84 -15.83
N THR A 90 1.64 -12.79 -16.26
CA THR A 90 1.25 -12.44 -17.63
C THR A 90 0.52 -11.10 -17.63
N LEU A 91 0.91 -10.19 -18.51
CA LEU A 91 0.36 -8.85 -18.63
C LEU A 91 -0.34 -8.66 -19.98
N LEU A 92 -1.61 -8.30 -19.94
CA LEU A 92 -2.36 -7.74 -21.07
C LEU A 92 -2.59 -6.26 -20.77
N GLN A 93 -2.37 -5.37 -21.73
CA GLN A 93 -2.58 -3.94 -21.51
C GLN A 93 -2.98 -3.18 -22.77
N THR A 94 -3.75 -2.11 -22.58
CA THR A 94 -4.11 -1.12 -23.60
C THR A 94 -3.81 0.28 -23.06
N ILE A 95 -3.24 1.14 -23.91
CA ILE A 95 -2.91 2.54 -23.57
C ILE A 95 -3.79 3.44 -24.42
N SER A 96 -4.51 4.36 -23.77
CA SER A 96 -5.37 5.36 -24.41
C SER A 96 -4.90 6.77 -24.06
N GLU A 97 -4.71 7.62 -25.07
CA GLU A 97 -4.39 9.03 -24.87
C GLU A 97 -5.62 9.76 -24.33
N ILE A 98 -5.44 10.60 -23.31
CA ILE A 98 -6.51 11.36 -22.68
C ILE A 98 -6.77 12.63 -23.50
N PRO A 99 -8.00 12.85 -24.03
CA PRO A 99 -8.32 14.08 -24.74
C PRO A 99 -8.14 15.30 -23.83
N ARG A 100 -7.34 16.29 -24.28
CA ARG A 100 -7.03 17.50 -23.49
C ARG A 100 -8.26 18.25 -22.97
N VAL A 101 -9.35 18.24 -23.73
CA VAL A 101 -10.61 18.89 -23.34
C VAL A 101 -11.15 18.32 -22.03
N ILE A 102 -11.04 17.00 -21.83
CA ILE A 102 -11.57 16.29 -20.66
C ILE A 102 -10.78 16.63 -19.38
N MET A 103 -9.49 16.96 -19.51
CA MET A 103 -8.62 17.31 -18.36
C MET A 103 -9.01 18.63 -17.69
N THR A 104 -9.80 19.47 -18.37
CA THR A 104 -10.21 20.81 -17.93
C THR A 104 -11.72 20.98 -17.83
N GLU A 105 -12.48 19.88 -17.92
CA GLU A 105 -13.93 19.91 -17.79
C GLU A 105 -14.37 20.32 -16.38
N HIS A 106 -15.55 20.93 -16.27
CA HIS A 106 -16.06 21.31 -14.95
C HIS A 106 -16.43 20.08 -14.11
N SER A 107 -17.02 19.06 -14.75
CA SER A 107 -17.49 17.82 -14.12
C SER A 107 -16.42 16.73 -14.15
N TYR A 108 -16.32 15.91 -13.09
CA TYR A 108 -15.48 14.71 -13.09
C TYR A 108 -16.02 13.58 -13.98
N MET A 109 -17.34 13.54 -14.19
CA MET A 109 -17.99 12.40 -14.83
C MET A 109 -17.48 12.10 -16.26
N PRO A 110 -17.22 13.09 -17.15
CA PRO A 110 -16.65 12.83 -18.48
C PRO A 110 -15.31 12.10 -18.45
N LEU A 111 -14.43 12.42 -17.49
CA LEU A 111 -13.16 11.73 -17.30
C LEU A 111 -13.38 10.27 -16.90
N PHE A 112 -14.16 10.04 -15.84
CA PHE A 112 -14.33 8.69 -15.33
C PHE A 112 -15.18 7.81 -16.27
N LEU A 113 -16.09 8.39 -17.06
CA LEU A 113 -16.76 7.68 -18.16
C LEU A 113 -15.79 7.34 -19.30
N PHE A 114 -14.82 8.20 -19.60
CA PHE A 114 -13.74 7.87 -20.55
C PHE A 114 -12.91 6.68 -20.04
N VAL A 115 -12.49 6.70 -18.77
CA VAL A 115 -11.76 5.58 -18.15
C VAL A 115 -12.61 4.30 -18.15
N ALA A 116 -13.88 4.37 -17.74
CA ALA A 116 -14.79 3.23 -17.76
C ALA A 116 -15.00 2.69 -19.19
N LYS A 117 -15.02 3.56 -20.20
CA LYS A 117 -15.06 3.14 -21.61
C LYS A 117 -13.77 2.43 -22.01
N CYS A 118 -12.59 2.91 -21.61
CA CYS A 118 -11.33 2.20 -21.83
C CYS A 118 -11.36 0.79 -21.21
N ILE A 119 -11.95 0.64 -20.01
CA ILE A 119 -12.17 -0.67 -19.38
C ILE A 119 -13.12 -1.52 -20.23
N ALA A 120 -14.24 -0.97 -20.68
CA ALA A 120 -15.21 -1.68 -21.51
C ALA A 120 -14.59 -2.18 -22.83
N ASP A 121 -13.85 -1.33 -23.52
CA ASP A 121 -13.15 -1.65 -24.77
C ASP A 121 -12.10 -2.75 -24.52
N PHE A 122 -11.32 -2.65 -23.42
CA PHE A 122 -10.36 -3.68 -23.03
C PHE A 122 -11.01 -5.04 -22.73
N LEU A 123 -12.14 -5.07 -22.01
CA LEU A 123 -12.87 -6.31 -21.73
C LEU A 123 -13.50 -6.91 -22.99
N ALA A 124 -13.93 -6.08 -23.94
CA ALA A 124 -14.44 -6.52 -25.24
C ALA A 124 -13.35 -7.17 -26.10
N GLU A 125 -12.12 -6.65 -26.06
CA GLU A 125 -10.94 -7.25 -26.70
C GLU A 125 -10.48 -8.54 -26.01
N ASN A 126 -10.79 -8.70 -24.71
CA ASN A 126 -10.34 -9.81 -23.87
C ASN A 126 -11.52 -10.58 -23.23
N PRO A 127 -12.41 -11.22 -24.02
CA PRO A 127 -13.65 -11.81 -23.52
C PRO A 127 -13.44 -13.01 -22.57
N HIS A 128 -12.25 -13.60 -22.56
CA HIS A 128 -11.88 -14.69 -21.65
C HIS A 128 -11.82 -14.24 -20.18
N LEU A 129 -11.71 -12.94 -19.91
CA LEU A 129 -11.70 -12.39 -18.54
C LEU A 129 -13.10 -12.37 -17.92
N THR A 130 -14.16 -12.37 -18.73
CA THR A 130 -15.56 -12.18 -18.26
C THR A 130 -16.48 -13.34 -18.57
N LYS A 131 -16.09 -14.25 -19.48
CA LYS A 131 -16.88 -15.43 -19.83
C LYS A 131 -16.40 -16.65 -19.02
N PRO A 132 -17.29 -17.42 -18.38
CA PRO A 132 -16.91 -18.67 -17.75
C PRO A 132 -16.36 -19.65 -18.78
N THR A 133 -15.29 -20.36 -18.44
CA THR A 133 -14.82 -21.52 -19.20
C THR A 133 -15.90 -22.61 -19.16
N GLU A 134 -16.13 -23.32 -20.27
CA GLU A 134 -17.18 -24.35 -20.40
C GLU A 134 -17.13 -25.47 -19.33
N GLU A 135 -16.02 -25.58 -18.60
CA GLU A 135 -15.79 -26.55 -17.51
C GLU A 135 -16.30 -26.10 -16.13
N GLN A 136 -16.59 -24.80 -15.94
CA GLN A 136 -17.12 -24.28 -14.69
C GLN A 136 -18.64 -24.15 -14.83
N GLY A 137 -19.38 -24.89 -13.99
CA GLY A 137 -20.85 -24.88 -13.97
C GLY A 137 -21.44 -23.48 -13.68
N PRO A 138 -22.74 -23.36 -13.37
CA PRO A 138 -23.40 -22.07 -13.16
C PRO A 138 -23.00 -21.45 -11.81
N THR A 139 -21.76 -20.99 -11.68
CA THR A 139 -21.30 -20.15 -10.57
C THR A 139 -21.60 -18.69 -10.87
N PRO A 140 -22.01 -17.88 -9.88
CA PRO A 140 -22.14 -16.43 -10.05
C PRO A 140 -20.80 -15.85 -10.47
N VAL A 141 -20.75 -15.13 -11.60
CA VAL A 141 -19.54 -14.42 -12.03
C VAL A 141 -19.32 -13.27 -11.05
N LEU A 142 -18.36 -13.42 -10.14
CA LEU A 142 -17.94 -12.35 -9.24
C LEU A 142 -17.33 -11.21 -10.07
N PRO A 143 -17.55 -9.93 -9.70
CA PRO A 143 -16.92 -8.81 -10.38
C PRO A 143 -15.39 -8.94 -10.36
N LEU A 144 -14.74 -8.56 -11.45
CA LEU A 144 -13.28 -8.55 -11.53
C LEU A 144 -12.73 -7.47 -10.58
N PRO A 145 -11.83 -7.81 -9.64
CA PRO A 145 -11.20 -6.84 -8.76
C PRO A 145 -10.25 -5.96 -9.58
N LEU A 146 -10.36 -4.65 -9.37
CA LEU A 146 -9.58 -3.63 -10.06
C LEU A 146 -8.84 -2.76 -9.04
N GLY A 147 -7.53 -2.66 -9.20
CA GLY A 147 -6.74 -1.67 -8.49
C GLY A 147 -6.55 -0.42 -9.35
N PHE A 148 -6.68 0.73 -8.70
CA PHE A 148 -6.67 2.02 -9.35
C PHE A 148 -5.44 2.81 -8.90
N ILE A 149 -4.48 2.92 -9.81
CA ILE A 149 -3.34 3.82 -9.67
C ILE A 149 -3.77 5.20 -10.14
N PHE A 150 -3.72 6.13 -9.20
CA PHE A 150 -4.16 7.49 -9.38
C PHE A 150 -3.00 8.43 -9.04
N SER A 151 -2.23 8.82 -10.06
CA SER A 151 -0.98 9.57 -9.91
C SER A 151 -1.20 11.07 -9.68
N PHE A 152 -2.06 11.44 -8.74
CA PHE A 152 -2.33 12.81 -8.32
C PHE A 152 -2.24 12.90 -6.80
N THR A 153 -2.19 14.11 -6.25
CA THR A 153 -2.14 14.29 -4.79
C THR A 153 -3.50 14.02 -4.15
N PHE A 154 -3.61 12.96 -3.35
CA PHE A 154 -4.82 12.61 -2.59
C PHE A 154 -4.49 12.19 -1.16
N GLU A 155 -5.39 12.49 -0.21
CA GLU A 155 -5.34 11.92 1.12
C GLU A 155 -5.96 10.53 1.08
N GLN A 156 -5.27 9.51 1.63
CA GLN A 156 -5.80 8.16 1.67
C GLN A 156 -6.40 7.86 3.04
N HIS A 157 -7.61 7.29 3.07
CA HIS A 157 -8.34 6.98 4.31
C HIS A 157 -8.46 5.47 4.59
N SER A 158 -8.40 4.66 3.54
CA SER A 158 -8.30 3.19 3.57
C SER A 158 -7.69 2.70 2.26
N LEU A 159 -7.52 1.38 2.11
CA LEU A 159 -7.01 0.79 0.87
C LEU A 159 -7.82 1.21 -0.36
N ALA A 160 -9.16 1.23 -0.26
CA ALA A 160 -10.05 1.51 -1.40
C ALA A 160 -10.62 2.94 -1.42
N ARG A 161 -10.19 3.82 -0.50
CA ARG A 161 -10.81 5.13 -0.29
C ARG A 161 -9.78 6.22 -0.07
N GLY A 162 -9.96 7.32 -0.77
CA GLY A 162 -9.22 8.55 -0.54
C GLY A 162 -10.04 9.80 -0.81
N VAL A 163 -9.40 10.96 -0.77
CA VAL A 163 -9.98 12.25 -1.14
C VAL A 163 -8.95 12.99 -1.98
N LEU A 164 -9.31 13.33 -3.21
CA LEU A 164 -8.48 14.17 -4.06
C LEU A 164 -8.31 15.56 -3.41
N LEU A 165 -7.06 15.97 -3.18
CA LEU A 165 -6.74 17.26 -2.56
C LEU A 165 -6.59 18.35 -3.61
N GLN A 166 -5.85 18.06 -4.68
CA GLN A 166 -5.59 19.01 -5.75
C GLN A 166 -5.26 18.29 -7.06
N TRP A 167 -5.53 18.97 -8.17
CA TRP A 167 -5.03 18.56 -9.47
C TRP A 167 -3.64 19.15 -9.72
N ASP A 168 -2.77 18.36 -10.33
CA ASP A 168 -1.44 18.76 -10.78
C ASP A 168 -1.28 18.38 -12.28
N LYS A 169 -0.07 18.54 -12.84
CA LYS A 169 0.24 18.15 -14.24
C LYS A 169 -0.65 18.82 -15.32
N GLY A 170 -1.19 20.01 -15.03
CA GLY A 170 -2.03 20.79 -15.95
C GLY A 170 -3.51 20.39 -15.98
N TRP A 171 -3.98 19.58 -15.02
CA TRP A 171 -5.37 19.19 -14.87
C TRP A 171 -6.16 20.23 -14.07
N ALA A 172 -7.46 20.39 -14.37
CA ALA A 172 -8.33 21.33 -13.68
C ALA A 172 -9.80 20.88 -13.76
N ILE A 173 -10.22 19.98 -12.87
CA ILE A 173 -11.61 19.49 -12.78
C ILE A 173 -12.18 19.82 -11.40
N PRO A 174 -12.86 20.98 -11.23
CA PRO A 174 -13.27 21.50 -9.92
C PRO A 174 -14.15 20.55 -9.10
N THR A 175 -15.10 19.86 -9.74
CA THR A 175 -16.05 18.98 -9.04
C THR A 175 -15.42 17.68 -8.52
N ALA A 176 -14.20 17.33 -8.95
CA ALA A 176 -13.49 16.15 -8.46
C ALA A 176 -12.79 16.41 -7.11
N ILE A 177 -12.45 17.67 -6.82
CA ILE A 177 -11.73 18.02 -5.59
C ILE A 177 -12.62 17.70 -4.39
N GLY A 178 -12.06 17.08 -3.35
CA GLY A 178 -12.81 16.65 -2.18
C GLY A 178 -13.62 15.35 -2.37
N ARG A 179 -13.50 14.67 -3.53
CA ARG A 179 -14.18 13.41 -3.83
C ARG A 179 -13.23 12.23 -3.84
N ASP A 180 -13.80 11.05 -3.63
CA ASP A 180 -13.08 9.78 -3.63
C ASP A 180 -12.85 9.29 -5.06
N PRO A 181 -11.58 9.15 -5.52
CA PRO A 181 -11.26 8.65 -6.85
C PRO A 181 -11.85 7.27 -7.16
N CYS A 182 -11.85 6.34 -6.20
CA CYS A 182 -12.41 5.01 -6.39
C CYS A 182 -13.93 5.08 -6.56
N GLN A 183 -14.61 5.89 -5.74
CA GLN A 183 -16.05 6.09 -5.88
C GLN A 183 -16.39 6.74 -7.23
N MET A 184 -15.64 7.76 -7.67
CA MET A 184 -15.87 8.42 -8.95
C MET A 184 -15.71 7.44 -10.13
N LEU A 185 -14.71 6.56 -10.07
CA LEU A 185 -14.53 5.50 -11.08
C LEU A 185 -15.62 4.44 -11.00
N GLN A 186 -15.99 3.99 -9.81
CA GLN A 186 -17.06 2.99 -9.62
C GLN A 186 -18.41 3.51 -10.14
N GLU A 187 -18.74 4.79 -9.90
CA GLU A 187 -19.95 5.43 -10.44
C GLU A 187 -20.01 5.34 -11.98
N ALA A 188 -18.88 5.54 -12.66
CA ALA A 188 -18.79 5.43 -14.12
C ALA A 188 -18.85 3.98 -14.61
N VAL A 189 -18.18 3.05 -13.91
CA VAL A 189 -18.23 1.60 -14.16
C VAL A 189 -19.65 1.08 -14.04
N ASP A 190 -20.38 1.48 -13.00
CA ASP A 190 -21.78 1.11 -12.75
C ASP A 190 -22.70 1.69 -13.83
N THR A 191 -22.44 2.93 -14.26
CA THR A 191 -23.19 3.58 -15.35
C THR A 191 -23.09 2.77 -16.66
N LEU A 192 -21.92 2.19 -16.94
CA LEU A 192 -21.70 1.32 -18.10
C LEU A 192 -22.04 -0.16 -17.83
N LYS A 193 -22.45 -0.50 -16.60
CA LYS A 193 -22.84 -1.86 -16.15
C LYS A 193 -21.74 -2.91 -16.38
N LEU A 194 -20.48 -2.52 -16.15
CA LEU A 194 -19.35 -3.43 -16.32
C LEU A 194 -19.21 -4.35 -15.10
N PRO A 195 -18.78 -5.62 -15.26
CA PRO A 195 -18.60 -6.57 -14.16
C PRO A 195 -17.27 -6.35 -13.43
N VAL A 196 -17.05 -5.13 -12.92
CA VAL A 196 -15.77 -4.70 -12.33
C VAL A 196 -16.02 -4.01 -10.99
N SER A 197 -15.17 -4.30 -10.01
CA SER A 197 -15.18 -3.69 -8.68
C SER A 197 -13.86 -2.96 -8.44
N VAL A 198 -13.91 -1.66 -8.17
CA VAL A 198 -12.72 -0.86 -7.81
C VAL A 198 -12.38 -1.10 -6.35
N CYS A 199 -11.31 -1.86 -6.08
CA CYS A 199 -11.00 -2.44 -4.77
C CYS A 199 -9.82 -1.78 -4.06
N ALA A 200 -8.94 -1.08 -4.77
CA ALA A 200 -7.76 -0.46 -4.19
C ALA A 200 -7.43 0.86 -4.88
N LEU A 201 -6.98 1.84 -4.09
CA LEU A 201 -6.43 3.11 -4.51
C LEU A 201 -4.95 3.12 -4.14
N ALA A 202 -4.08 3.46 -5.08
CA ALA A 202 -2.66 3.62 -4.80
C ALA A 202 -2.03 4.69 -5.70
N ASN A 203 -0.87 5.17 -5.29
CA ASN A 203 -0.01 6.02 -6.12
C ASN A 203 0.89 5.15 -7.01
N ASP A 204 1.37 5.68 -8.13
CA ASP A 204 2.25 4.95 -9.06
C ASP A 204 3.53 4.43 -8.39
N SER A 205 4.11 5.20 -7.47
CA SER A 205 5.28 4.79 -6.70
C SER A 205 5.02 3.59 -5.79
N VAL A 206 3.84 3.51 -5.16
CA VAL A 206 3.38 2.33 -4.39
C VAL A 206 3.23 1.14 -5.32
N GLY A 207 2.64 1.33 -6.50
CA GLY A 207 2.54 0.29 -7.51
C GLY A 207 3.90 -0.25 -7.93
N THR A 208 4.85 0.63 -8.22
CA THR A 208 6.24 0.28 -8.57
C THR A 208 6.94 -0.52 -7.48
N LEU A 209 6.73 -0.16 -6.20
CA LEU A 209 7.24 -0.93 -5.06
C LEU A 209 6.65 -2.35 -5.02
N LEU A 210 5.34 -2.48 -5.15
CA LEU A 210 4.65 -3.78 -5.15
C LEU A 210 5.11 -4.67 -6.30
N ALA A 211 5.20 -4.13 -7.51
CA ALA A 211 5.64 -4.87 -8.68
C ALA A 211 7.09 -5.36 -8.54
N ARG A 212 7.98 -4.53 -7.99
CA ARG A 212 9.37 -4.94 -7.70
C ARG A 212 9.42 -6.04 -6.65
N ALA A 213 8.69 -5.89 -5.55
CA ALA A 213 8.67 -6.87 -4.48
C ALA A 213 8.14 -8.24 -4.96
N TYR A 214 7.09 -8.26 -5.79
CA TYR A 214 6.52 -9.50 -6.32
C TYR A 214 7.48 -10.22 -7.28
N THR A 215 8.18 -9.47 -8.14
CA THR A 215 9.05 -10.04 -9.17
C THR A 215 10.46 -10.38 -8.67
N ASN A 216 10.83 -9.85 -7.50
CA ASN A 216 12.13 -10.04 -6.90
C ASN A 216 12.00 -10.15 -5.36
N PRO A 217 11.33 -11.19 -4.86
CA PRO A 217 11.23 -11.43 -3.43
C PRO A 217 12.64 -11.65 -2.88
N THR A 218 13.08 -10.75 -2.01
CA THR A 218 14.42 -10.73 -1.44
C THR A 218 14.32 -10.71 0.08
N SER A 219 15.38 -11.19 0.75
CA SER A 219 15.57 -11.01 2.19
C SER A 219 16.86 -10.23 2.40
N PRO A 220 16.83 -9.00 2.94
CA PRO A 220 15.63 -8.25 3.36
C PRO A 220 14.77 -7.80 2.17
N PRO A 221 13.47 -7.54 2.36
CA PRO A 221 12.56 -7.21 1.26
C PRO A 221 12.86 -5.84 0.65
N THR A 222 12.39 -5.66 -0.59
CA THR A 222 12.47 -4.42 -1.37
C THR A 222 12.06 -3.23 -0.51
N LEU A 223 12.93 -2.21 -0.45
CA LEU A 223 12.73 -1.06 0.42
C LEU A 223 11.81 -0.02 -0.22
N MET A 224 12.00 0.25 -1.51
CA MET A 224 11.45 1.44 -2.18
C MET A 224 11.04 1.16 -3.63
N GLY A 225 9.97 1.81 -4.07
CA GLY A 225 9.64 2.03 -5.48
C GLY A 225 9.75 3.52 -5.81
N ALA A 226 10.58 3.89 -6.78
CA ALA A 226 10.82 5.28 -7.16
C ALA A 226 10.50 5.54 -8.64
N ILE A 227 9.95 6.72 -8.92
CA ILE A 227 9.57 7.19 -10.24
C ILE A 227 10.48 8.35 -10.65
N PHE A 228 11.13 8.23 -11.82
CA PHE A 228 11.97 9.24 -12.46
C PHE A 228 11.52 9.44 -13.91
N GLY A 229 10.35 10.07 -14.09
CA GLY A 229 9.70 10.26 -15.39
C GLY A 229 9.30 11.70 -15.64
N THR A 230 8.07 11.93 -16.12
CA THR A 230 7.48 13.27 -16.27
C THR A 230 7.42 14.01 -14.93
N GLY A 231 7.09 13.29 -13.86
CA GLY A 231 7.22 13.73 -12.46
C GLY A 231 8.24 12.86 -11.71
N THR A 232 8.40 13.12 -10.41
CA THR A 232 9.17 12.22 -9.53
C THR A 232 8.49 12.01 -8.19
N ASN A 233 8.42 10.75 -7.77
CA ASN A 233 7.88 10.37 -6.48
C ASN A 233 8.51 9.05 -6.00
N ALA A 234 8.33 8.69 -4.74
CA ALA A 234 8.66 7.36 -4.24
C ALA A 234 7.71 6.90 -3.14
N ALA A 235 7.58 5.57 -3.04
CA ALA A 235 7.00 4.89 -1.91
C ALA A 235 8.03 3.97 -1.27
N TYR A 236 7.92 3.76 0.04
CA TYR A 236 8.83 2.89 0.78
C TYR A 236 8.15 2.15 1.91
N VAL A 237 8.82 1.12 2.42
CA VAL A 237 8.36 0.34 3.58
C VAL A 237 8.81 1.03 4.87
N GLU A 238 7.85 1.42 5.71
CA GLU A 238 8.10 1.99 7.04
C GLU A 238 7.52 1.11 8.15
N GLN A 239 8.13 1.17 9.34
CA GLN A 239 7.59 0.49 10.52
C GLN A 239 6.37 1.23 11.06
N GLN A 240 5.26 0.52 11.28
CA GLN A 240 4.02 1.13 11.80
C GLN A 240 4.24 1.84 13.15
N SER A 241 5.15 1.33 13.98
CA SER A 241 5.51 1.91 15.28
C SER A 241 6.04 3.35 15.19
N LYS A 242 6.61 3.77 14.04
CA LYS A 242 7.13 5.12 13.81
C LYS A 242 6.07 6.09 13.28
N ILE A 243 4.89 5.61 12.88
CA ILE A 243 3.85 6.42 12.23
C ILE A 243 2.92 7.00 13.30
N HIS A 244 3.42 7.96 14.08
CA HIS A 244 2.68 8.51 15.22
C HIS A 244 1.41 9.26 14.84
N LYS A 245 1.29 9.78 13.61
CA LYS A 245 0.05 10.41 13.12
C LYS A 245 -1.13 9.43 13.10
N LEU A 246 -0.87 8.15 12.82
CA LEU A 246 -1.88 7.09 12.96
C LEU A 246 -2.13 6.72 14.43
N ALA A 247 -1.08 6.72 15.27
CA ALA A 247 -1.15 6.36 16.70
C ALA A 247 -1.85 7.41 17.60
N SER A 248 -2.08 8.63 17.10
CA SER A 248 -2.91 9.65 17.77
C SER A 248 -4.38 9.21 17.93
N ARG A 249 -4.79 8.13 17.25
CA ARG A 249 -5.89 7.23 17.61
C ARG A 249 -5.40 6.28 18.72
N LYS A 250 -5.37 6.83 19.94
CA LYS A 250 -4.55 6.39 21.09
C LYS A 250 -4.23 4.89 21.21
N ALA A 251 -2.92 4.64 21.17
CA ALA A 251 -2.16 3.41 21.35
C ALA A 251 -2.24 2.70 22.72
N SER A 252 -3.43 2.48 23.30
CA SER A 252 -3.55 1.63 24.52
C SER A 252 -4.04 0.20 24.27
N ASP A 253 -4.56 -0.10 23.07
CA ASP A 253 -5.25 -1.39 22.82
C ASP A 253 -4.65 -2.20 21.66
N LEU A 254 -3.60 -1.71 21.01
CA LEU A 254 -2.81 -2.48 20.05
C LEU A 254 -1.68 -3.13 20.84
N GLY A 255 -1.84 -4.41 21.22
CA GLY A 255 -0.68 -5.25 21.49
C GLY A 255 0.31 -5.05 20.34
N ALA A 256 1.56 -4.74 20.66
CA ALA A 256 2.60 -4.29 19.74
C ALA A 256 2.59 -5.11 18.42
N SER A 257 1.84 -4.66 17.41
CA SER A 257 1.83 -5.32 16.12
C SER A 257 3.08 -4.83 15.39
N CYS A 258 4.09 -5.69 15.36
CA CYS A 258 5.32 -5.56 14.57
C CYS A 258 4.99 -5.59 13.07
N GLY A 259 4.27 -4.57 12.58
CA GLY A 259 3.80 -4.47 11.20
C GLY A 259 4.51 -3.37 10.42
N VAL A 260 4.47 -3.48 9.10
CA VAL A 260 4.95 -2.44 8.18
C VAL A 260 3.78 -1.70 7.54
N MET A 261 4.05 -0.54 6.97
CA MET A 261 3.12 0.22 6.14
C MET A 261 3.88 0.74 4.94
N LEU A 262 3.32 0.60 3.74
CA LEU A 262 3.84 1.26 2.56
C LEU A 262 3.46 2.74 2.61
N MET A 263 4.46 3.59 2.62
CA MET A 263 4.33 5.04 2.73
C MET A 263 4.64 5.67 1.38
N ASN A 264 3.68 6.40 0.82
CA ASN A 264 3.93 7.27 -0.31
C ASN A 264 4.54 8.58 0.21
N THR A 265 5.75 8.90 -0.23
CA THR A 265 6.47 10.07 0.30
C THR A 265 5.91 11.39 -0.20
N GLU A 266 5.39 11.44 -1.42
CA GLU A 266 5.13 12.70 -2.15
C GLU A 266 6.37 13.62 -2.12
N TRP A 267 7.57 13.03 -2.28
CA TRP A 267 8.84 13.75 -2.10
C TRP A 267 9.01 14.95 -3.02
N GLY A 268 8.29 14.94 -4.15
CA GLY A 268 8.35 15.96 -5.17
C GLY A 268 7.84 17.28 -4.61
N GLY A 269 6.86 17.21 -3.70
CA GLY A 269 6.14 18.33 -3.10
C GLY A 269 6.46 18.67 -1.65
N CYS A 270 7.12 17.81 -0.87
CA CYS A 270 7.52 18.18 0.50
C CYS A 270 8.91 18.77 0.64
N PHE A 271 9.80 18.56 -0.33
CA PHE A 271 11.20 18.88 -0.12
C PHE A 271 11.56 20.25 -0.67
N ASP A 272 11.93 21.14 0.25
CA ASP A 272 12.62 22.39 0.01
C ASP A 272 11.79 23.52 -0.65
N ASP A 273 10.49 23.63 -0.32
CA ASP A 273 9.61 24.72 -0.79
C ASP A 273 10.08 26.12 -0.33
N ASN A 274 10.88 26.20 0.75
CA ASN A 274 11.53 27.44 1.19
C ASN A 274 12.92 27.66 0.56
N THR A 275 13.36 26.80 -0.37
CA THR A 275 14.67 26.87 -1.06
C THR A 275 15.88 27.00 -0.13
N ALA A 276 15.85 26.29 0.99
CA ALA A 276 16.87 26.35 2.03
C ALA A 276 18.02 25.35 1.79
N ALA A 277 17.81 24.28 1.02
CA ALA A 277 18.70 23.12 0.96
C ALA A 277 19.30 22.83 -0.42
N LEU A 278 18.57 23.08 -1.52
CA LEU A 278 19.05 22.89 -2.89
C LEU A 278 19.54 24.20 -3.50
N PRO A 279 20.66 24.20 -4.24
CA PRO A 279 21.15 25.38 -4.93
C PRO A 279 20.19 25.77 -6.07
N SER A 280 19.63 26.99 -5.97
CA SER A 280 18.72 27.55 -6.97
C SER A 280 19.49 28.45 -7.95
N THR A 281 19.35 28.18 -9.24
CA THR A 281 19.87 29.04 -10.32
C THR A 281 18.84 30.10 -10.72
N GLN A 282 19.25 31.09 -11.51
CA GLN A 282 18.30 32.04 -12.11
C GLN A 282 17.25 31.35 -12.99
N TYR A 283 17.59 30.20 -13.60
CA TYR A 283 16.68 29.45 -14.45
C TYR A 283 15.63 28.72 -13.64
N ASP A 284 16.01 28.17 -12.47
CA ASP A 284 15.06 27.55 -11.55
C ASP A 284 14.07 28.60 -10.99
N GLN A 285 14.54 29.81 -10.68
CA GLN A 285 13.68 30.90 -10.21
C GLN A 285 12.66 31.35 -11.27
N ILE A 286 13.08 31.42 -12.53
CA ILE A 286 12.17 31.76 -13.64
C ILE A 286 11.15 30.63 -13.84
N LEU A 287 11.64 29.38 -13.89
CA LEU A 287 10.80 28.19 -14.05
C LEU A 287 9.76 28.09 -12.93
N ASP A 288 10.17 28.26 -11.67
CA ASP A 288 9.28 28.20 -10.51
C ASP A 288 8.19 29.27 -10.58
N ARG A 289 8.58 30.53 -10.81
CA ARG A 289 7.67 31.67 -10.92
C ARG A 289 6.63 31.50 -12.03
N GLU A 290 7.03 30.88 -13.14
CA GLU A 290 6.18 30.69 -14.33
C GLU A 290 5.50 29.30 -14.37
N SER A 291 5.68 28.49 -13.33
CA SER A 291 5.01 27.20 -13.19
C SER A 291 3.56 27.35 -12.74
N THR A 292 2.79 26.26 -12.81
CA THR A 292 1.41 26.23 -12.31
C THR A 292 1.34 26.39 -10.79
N ASN A 293 2.38 25.96 -10.07
CA ASN A 293 2.45 25.98 -8.62
C ASN A 293 3.76 26.68 -8.16
N PRO A 294 3.85 28.03 -8.24
CA PRO A 294 5.04 28.76 -7.78
C PRO A 294 5.32 28.56 -6.29
N GLY A 295 6.60 28.39 -5.92
CA GLY A 295 7.04 28.17 -4.54
C GLY A 295 6.75 26.76 -3.98
N GLN A 296 6.35 25.82 -4.83
CA GLN A 296 6.06 24.43 -4.44
C GLN A 296 6.77 23.45 -5.39
N GLN A 297 6.82 22.17 -5.02
CA GLN A 297 7.35 21.10 -5.87
C GLN A 297 8.85 21.26 -6.22
N THR A 298 9.65 21.84 -5.32
CA THR A 298 11.05 22.20 -5.60
C THR A 298 11.88 21.00 -6.06
N LEU A 299 11.80 19.86 -5.35
CA LEU A 299 12.53 18.64 -5.73
C LEU A 299 12.13 18.15 -7.12
N GLU A 300 10.82 18.15 -7.42
CA GLU A 300 10.34 17.72 -8.73
C GLU A 300 10.87 18.61 -9.85
N LYS A 301 10.89 19.93 -9.65
CA LYS A 301 11.44 20.91 -10.60
C LYS A 301 12.93 20.73 -10.88
N HIS A 302 13.67 20.16 -9.94
CA HIS A 302 15.10 19.88 -10.11
C HIS A 302 15.40 18.54 -10.79
N VAL A 303 14.45 17.59 -10.77
CA VAL A 303 14.71 16.19 -11.17
C VAL A 303 13.90 15.77 -12.40
N SER A 304 12.63 16.14 -12.50
CA SER A 304 11.69 15.48 -13.42
C SER A 304 11.82 15.94 -14.87
N GLY A 305 11.48 15.04 -15.79
CA GLY A 305 11.66 15.24 -17.22
C GLY A 305 10.86 16.41 -17.80
N LEU A 306 9.74 16.80 -17.15
CA LEU A 306 8.97 17.98 -17.54
C LEU A 306 9.80 19.27 -17.42
N TYR A 307 10.60 19.37 -16.36
CA TYR A 307 11.31 20.61 -16.01
C TYR A 307 12.74 20.63 -16.55
N LEU A 308 13.41 19.49 -16.74
CA LEU A 308 14.77 19.47 -17.32
C LEU A 308 14.82 20.07 -18.74
N GLY A 309 13.80 19.78 -19.55
CA GLY A 309 13.67 20.37 -20.88
C GLY A 309 13.46 21.89 -20.83
N GLU A 310 12.66 22.36 -19.87
CA GLU A 310 12.38 23.80 -19.68
C GLU A 310 13.61 24.56 -19.18
N LEU A 311 14.41 23.97 -18.27
CA LEU A 311 15.68 24.55 -17.83
C LEU A 311 16.66 24.69 -19.00
N LEU A 312 16.74 23.69 -19.87
CA LEU A 312 17.54 23.79 -21.08
C LEU A 312 17.02 24.92 -21.96
N ARG A 313 15.69 25.01 -22.18
CA ARG A 313 15.07 26.08 -22.98
C ARG A 313 15.45 27.47 -22.47
N LEU A 314 15.34 27.70 -21.15
CA LEU A 314 15.68 28.98 -20.52
C LEU A 314 17.16 29.33 -20.66
N ALA A 315 18.06 28.34 -20.47
CA ALA A 315 19.49 28.54 -20.67
C ALA A 315 19.83 28.84 -22.14
N LEU A 316 19.16 28.19 -23.09
CA LEU A 316 19.32 28.49 -24.52
C LEU A 316 18.79 29.88 -24.88
N LEU A 317 17.68 30.31 -24.29
CA LEU A 317 17.20 31.69 -24.47
C LEU A 317 18.19 32.73 -23.96
N ASP A 318 18.86 32.49 -22.84
CA ASP A 318 19.91 33.39 -22.34
C ASP A 318 21.05 33.54 -23.36
N LEU A 319 21.49 32.43 -23.95
CA LEU A 319 22.53 32.44 -25.00
C LEU A 319 22.07 33.12 -26.30
N VAL A 320 20.79 32.95 -26.69
CA VAL A 320 20.20 33.64 -27.85
C VAL A 320 20.10 35.14 -27.61
N ASN A 321 19.59 35.56 -26.44
CA ASN A 321 19.47 36.96 -26.06
C ASN A 321 20.83 37.67 -25.95
N SER A 322 21.86 36.91 -25.56
CA SER A 322 23.26 37.36 -25.53
C SER A 322 23.92 37.37 -26.91
N ASN A 323 23.21 36.98 -27.98
CA ASN A 323 23.70 36.86 -29.36
C ASN A 323 24.97 36.00 -29.48
N LEU A 324 25.09 34.94 -28.68
CA LEU A 324 26.26 34.05 -28.67
C LEU A 324 26.11 32.87 -29.63
N LEU A 325 24.90 32.34 -29.78
CA LEU A 325 24.58 31.24 -30.69
C LEU A 325 24.57 31.70 -32.15
N ARG A 326 24.94 30.81 -33.08
CA ARG A 326 25.04 31.12 -34.51
C ARG A 326 23.88 30.62 -35.36
N PHE A 327 23.07 29.69 -34.83
CA PHE A 327 21.91 29.19 -35.56
C PHE A 327 20.86 30.27 -35.79
N GLU A 328 20.08 30.12 -36.85
CA GLU A 328 18.95 31.00 -37.16
C GLU A 328 17.62 30.34 -36.82
N ILE A 329 16.70 31.11 -36.26
CA ILE A 329 15.33 30.67 -36.00
C ILE A 329 14.54 30.76 -37.31
N ARG A 330 14.10 29.62 -37.87
CA ARG A 330 13.42 29.59 -39.17
C ARG A 330 12.08 30.32 -39.17
N ASN A 331 11.32 30.19 -38.07
CA ASN A 331 10.05 30.87 -37.87
C ASN A 331 9.84 31.13 -36.38
N SER A 332 9.80 32.41 -35.99
CA SER A 332 9.61 32.84 -34.60
C SER A 332 8.24 32.47 -34.02
N GLU A 333 7.18 32.33 -34.82
CA GLU A 333 5.85 31.97 -34.33
C GLU A 333 5.70 30.49 -33.99
N THR A 334 6.50 29.61 -34.61
CA THR A 334 6.40 28.16 -34.45
C THR A 334 7.56 27.54 -33.69
N CYS A 335 8.67 28.27 -33.49
CA CYS A 335 9.88 27.75 -32.85
C CYS A 335 9.63 27.28 -31.40
N PRO A 336 9.86 25.98 -31.11
CA PRO A 336 9.73 25.43 -29.75
C PRO A 336 10.59 26.11 -28.69
N LEU A 337 11.76 26.67 -29.07
CA LEU A 337 12.62 27.41 -28.14
C LEU A 337 11.90 28.62 -27.51
N LEU A 338 10.97 29.24 -28.23
CA LEU A 338 10.23 30.42 -27.82
C LEU A 338 8.94 30.09 -27.05
N LYS A 339 8.59 28.80 -26.89
CA LYS A 339 7.36 28.35 -26.23
C LYS A 339 7.68 27.52 -24.99
N GLN A 340 7.12 27.92 -23.85
CA GLN A 340 7.29 27.22 -22.58
C GLN A 340 6.90 25.74 -22.70
N TYR A 341 7.69 24.84 -22.09
CA TYR A 341 7.48 23.38 -22.08
C TYR A 341 7.48 22.67 -23.44
N HIS A 342 8.00 23.31 -24.50
CA HIS A 342 8.10 22.68 -25.83
C HIS A 342 9.47 22.02 -26.10
N ILE A 343 10.37 22.01 -25.12
CA ILE A 343 11.57 21.18 -25.12
C ILE A 343 11.36 20.06 -24.10
N ASP A 344 11.49 18.81 -24.54
CA ASP A 344 11.35 17.62 -23.70
C ASP A 344 12.70 17.12 -23.15
N SER A 345 12.66 16.27 -22.13
CA SER A 345 13.86 15.63 -21.57
C SER A 345 14.53 14.65 -22.55
N GLU A 346 13.83 14.19 -23.58
CA GLU A 346 14.40 13.29 -24.58
C GLU A 346 15.49 14.00 -25.39
N LEU A 347 15.35 15.31 -25.68
CA LEU A 347 16.41 16.10 -26.31
C LEU A 347 17.70 16.08 -25.47
N LEU A 348 17.59 16.17 -24.14
CA LEU A 348 18.73 16.08 -23.23
C LEU A 348 19.39 14.69 -23.30
N SER A 349 18.60 13.61 -23.33
CA SER A 349 19.11 12.24 -23.47
C SER A 349 19.88 12.04 -24.77
N VAL A 350 19.39 12.60 -25.89
CA VAL A 350 20.09 12.56 -27.18
C VAL A 350 21.43 13.30 -27.10
N LEU A 351 21.44 14.52 -26.55
CA LEU A 351 22.65 15.32 -26.39
C LEU A 351 23.70 14.65 -25.50
N ALA A 352 23.28 14.03 -24.41
CA ALA A 352 24.17 13.30 -23.50
C ALA A 352 24.75 12.03 -24.16
N GLY A 353 23.94 11.34 -24.98
CA GLY A 353 24.30 10.08 -25.63
C GLY A 353 25.20 10.21 -26.86
N ASP A 354 25.23 11.37 -27.52
CA ASP A 354 26.05 11.60 -28.71
C ASP A 354 27.53 11.78 -28.36
N ARG A 355 28.36 10.80 -28.73
CA ARG A 355 29.80 10.81 -28.50
C ARG A 355 30.61 11.16 -29.75
N SER A 356 29.97 11.57 -30.86
CA SER A 356 30.69 11.91 -32.08
C SER A 356 31.47 13.24 -31.89
N PRO A 357 32.66 13.40 -32.49
CA PRO A 357 33.45 14.63 -32.35
C PRO A 357 32.75 15.90 -32.85
N ASP A 358 31.86 15.75 -33.84
CA ASP A 358 31.12 16.81 -34.51
C ASP A 358 29.65 16.94 -34.05
N LEU A 359 29.20 16.06 -33.15
CA LEU A 359 27.84 15.97 -32.63
C LEU A 359 26.78 15.95 -33.74
N LEU A 360 27.04 15.20 -34.82
CA LEU A 360 26.20 15.20 -36.02
C LEU A 360 24.74 14.86 -35.72
N MET A 361 24.50 13.85 -34.88
CA MET A 361 23.16 13.41 -34.52
C MET A 361 22.47 14.48 -33.67
N SER A 362 23.15 15.01 -32.66
CA SER A 362 22.64 16.10 -31.83
C SER A 362 22.26 17.31 -32.66
N ARG A 363 23.10 17.70 -33.62
CA ARG A 363 22.83 18.82 -34.53
C ARG A 363 21.58 18.60 -35.37
N GLN A 364 21.41 17.40 -35.94
CA GLN A 364 20.23 17.07 -36.72
C GLN A 364 18.94 17.12 -35.88
N VAL A 365 18.96 16.50 -34.70
CA VAL A 365 17.80 16.45 -33.80
C VAL A 365 17.47 17.84 -33.25
N VAL A 366 18.46 18.61 -32.82
CA VAL A 366 18.25 19.99 -32.34
C VAL A 366 17.70 20.87 -33.47
N ALA A 367 18.26 20.79 -34.68
CA ALA A 367 17.77 21.55 -35.82
C ALA A 367 16.31 21.22 -36.18
N GLU A 368 15.95 19.93 -36.15
CA GLU A 368 14.60 19.47 -36.45
C GLU A 368 13.61 19.83 -35.34
N ARG A 369 13.90 19.45 -34.10
CA ARG A 369 13.00 19.66 -32.95
C ARG A 369 12.81 21.14 -32.66
N LEU A 370 13.87 21.96 -32.69
CA LEU A 370 13.75 23.39 -32.42
C LEU A 370 13.37 24.21 -33.67
N GLN A 371 13.27 23.57 -34.84
CA GLN A 371 12.99 24.23 -36.12
C GLN A 371 13.99 25.37 -36.42
N ILE A 372 15.28 25.12 -36.18
CA ILE A 372 16.38 26.07 -36.42
C ILE A 372 17.24 25.65 -37.62
N SER A 373 17.97 26.57 -38.23
CA SER A 373 18.94 26.31 -39.30
C SER A 373 20.35 26.68 -38.88
N ASP A 374 21.35 26.17 -39.61
CA ASP A 374 22.75 26.58 -39.49
C ASP A 374 23.41 26.33 -38.11
N ILE A 375 22.92 25.32 -37.37
CA ILE A 375 23.55 24.89 -36.12
C ILE A 375 24.98 24.38 -36.35
N THR A 376 25.95 25.03 -35.72
CA THR A 376 27.38 24.68 -35.83
C THR A 376 27.76 23.57 -34.82
N PRO A 377 28.89 22.86 -35.04
CA PRO A 377 29.43 21.94 -34.03
C PRO A 377 29.68 22.62 -32.68
N GLU A 378 30.09 23.89 -32.70
CA GLU A 378 30.40 24.72 -31.52
C GLU A 378 29.12 25.06 -30.75
N ASP A 379 28.03 25.42 -31.44
CA ASP A 379 26.70 25.57 -30.83
C ASP A 379 26.29 24.25 -30.16
N ALA A 380 26.40 23.12 -30.86
CA ALA A 380 26.02 21.82 -30.33
C ALA A 380 26.85 21.40 -29.11
N LYS A 381 28.16 21.70 -29.08
CA LYS A 381 29.03 21.45 -27.91
C LYS A 381 28.57 22.28 -26.71
N ALA A 382 28.30 23.58 -26.90
CA ALA A 382 27.81 24.45 -25.85
C ALA A 382 26.45 23.99 -25.28
N ILE A 383 25.50 23.66 -26.16
CA ILE A 383 24.18 23.12 -25.78
C ILE A 383 24.34 21.83 -24.99
N ARG A 384 25.21 20.92 -25.46
CA ARG A 384 25.49 19.65 -24.79
C ARG A 384 26.12 19.85 -23.41
N THR A 385 27.05 20.79 -23.25
CA THR A 385 27.66 21.11 -21.95
C THR A 385 26.61 21.49 -20.92
N ILE A 386 25.66 22.36 -21.28
CA ILE A 386 24.56 22.77 -20.40
C ILE A 386 23.61 21.59 -20.13
N ALA A 387 23.20 20.87 -21.17
CA ALA A 387 22.29 19.73 -21.03
C ALA A 387 22.86 18.64 -20.10
N MET A 388 24.16 18.34 -20.22
CA MET A 388 24.83 17.38 -19.35
C MET A 388 24.91 17.85 -17.91
N ALA A 389 25.12 19.15 -17.67
CA ALA A 389 25.14 19.71 -16.32
C ALA A 389 23.75 19.65 -15.65
N ILE A 390 22.69 20.00 -16.38
CA ILE A 390 21.29 19.87 -15.93
C ILE A 390 20.98 18.41 -15.58
N GLY A 391 21.30 17.46 -16.46
CA GLY A 391 21.04 16.04 -16.20
C GLY A 391 21.88 15.46 -15.06
N ARG A 392 23.14 15.88 -14.91
CA ARG A 392 23.98 15.49 -13.76
C ARG A 392 23.37 16.01 -12.45
N ARG A 393 22.96 17.27 -12.40
CA ARG A 393 22.28 17.85 -11.23
C ARG A 393 21.04 17.05 -10.88
N ALA A 394 20.21 16.73 -11.87
CA ALA A 394 18.99 15.95 -11.70
C ALA A 394 19.27 14.56 -11.11
N GLY A 395 20.26 13.84 -11.67
CA GLY A 395 20.69 12.54 -11.14
C GLY A 395 21.18 12.63 -9.71
N ARG A 396 22.07 13.59 -9.40
CA ARG A 396 22.59 13.79 -8.03
C ARG A 396 21.50 14.18 -7.03
N THR A 397 20.54 15.01 -7.45
CA THR A 397 19.38 15.40 -6.64
C THR A 397 18.43 14.21 -6.40
N ALA A 398 18.23 13.34 -7.39
CA ALA A 398 17.54 12.07 -7.18
C ALA A 398 18.29 11.18 -6.16
N GLY A 399 19.63 11.22 -6.15
CA GLY A 399 20.44 10.51 -5.17
C GLY A 399 20.25 11.02 -3.75
N VAL A 400 20.09 12.34 -3.57
CA VAL A 400 19.69 12.95 -2.28
C VAL A 400 18.36 12.36 -1.79
N ALA A 401 17.36 12.29 -2.68
CA ALA A 401 16.03 11.78 -2.34
C ALA A 401 16.07 10.30 -1.92
N VAL A 402 16.77 9.46 -2.70
CA VAL A 402 16.96 8.04 -2.41
C VAL A 402 17.73 7.83 -1.09
N ALA A 403 18.81 8.59 -0.87
CA ALA A 403 19.58 8.53 0.37
C ALA A 403 18.74 8.87 1.60
N GLY A 404 17.88 9.89 1.49
CA GLY A 404 16.99 10.31 2.57
C GLY A 404 16.10 9.16 3.05
N ILE A 405 15.50 8.40 2.12
CA ILE A 405 14.66 7.25 2.50
C ILE A 405 15.50 6.09 3.06
N ILE A 406 16.67 5.79 2.47
CA ILE A 406 17.56 4.72 2.99
C ILE A 406 17.95 4.98 4.44
N ILE A 407 18.25 6.23 4.78
CA ILE A 407 18.57 6.65 6.15
C ILE A 407 17.32 6.62 7.04
N GLN A 408 16.18 7.13 6.53
CA GLN A 408 14.90 7.15 7.25
C GLN A 408 14.45 5.75 7.69
N SER A 409 14.56 4.78 6.79
CA SER A 409 14.11 3.41 7.05
C SER A 409 14.97 2.69 8.08
N GLY A 410 16.20 3.19 8.34
CA GLY A 410 17.15 2.57 9.26
C GLY A 410 17.94 1.40 8.65
N ARG A 411 17.95 1.23 7.31
CA ARG A 411 18.75 0.20 6.62
C ARG A 411 20.26 0.51 6.61
N VAL A 412 20.63 1.72 7.02
CA VAL A 412 22.01 2.15 7.30
C VAL A 412 22.11 2.65 8.74
N SER A 413 23.21 2.32 9.43
CA SER A 413 23.38 2.68 10.84
C SER A 413 23.65 4.18 11.03
N LYS A 414 23.26 4.72 12.19
CA LYS A 414 23.76 6.02 12.66
C LYS A 414 25.23 5.83 13.07
N PHE A 415 26.18 6.11 12.19
CA PHE A 415 27.57 6.23 12.62
C PHE A 415 27.74 7.50 13.47
N ASP A 416 28.44 7.36 14.60
CA ASP A 416 28.78 8.44 15.52
C ASP A 416 29.49 9.59 14.78
N ALA A 417 28.95 10.79 14.93
CA ALA A 417 29.44 12.05 14.34
C ALA A 417 30.77 12.53 14.98
N LYS A 418 31.79 11.66 15.04
CA LYS A 418 33.14 11.96 15.53
C LYS A 418 34.24 11.69 14.50
N ALA A 419 33.91 11.60 13.21
CA ALA A 419 34.92 11.79 12.17
C ALA A 419 35.11 13.30 11.96
N ALA A 420 36.30 13.81 12.31
CA ALA A 420 36.70 15.21 12.24
C ALA A 420 36.48 15.83 10.84
N PRO A 421 36.31 17.17 10.74
CA PRO A 421 36.13 17.83 9.45
C PRO A 421 37.33 17.58 8.55
N PHE A 422 37.06 17.15 7.32
CA PHE A 422 38.07 17.01 6.27
C PHE A 422 38.63 18.39 5.95
N THR A 423 39.79 18.72 6.50
CA THR A 423 40.52 19.94 6.12
C THR A 423 41.10 19.75 4.73
N ALA A 424 40.74 20.64 3.81
CA ALA A 424 41.38 20.79 2.52
C ALA A 424 42.88 21.07 2.72
N GLU A 425 43.71 20.06 2.48
CA GLU A 425 45.09 20.12 1.96
C GLU A 425 45.80 18.77 2.19
N SER A 426 45.75 17.88 1.19
CA SER A 426 46.81 16.88 1.05
C SER A 426 47.16 16.72 -0.43
N LYS A 427 48.27 17.35 -0.81
CA LYS A 427 48.95 17.09 -2.09
C LYS A 427 49.41 15.63 -2.09
N ILE A 428 48.77 14.78 -2.87
CA ILE A 428 49.32 13.46 -3.19
C ILE A 428 50.23 13.61 -4.42
N LYS A 429 51.52 13.36 -4.18
CA LYS A 429 52.56 13.17 -5.20
C LYS A 429 52.20 11.96 -6.07
N ALA A 430 52.29 12.13 -7.39
CA ALA A 430 52.26 11.03 -8.34
C ALA A 430 53.43 10.04 -8.08
N PRO A 431 53.20 8.73 -8.11
CA PRO A 431 54.27 7.76 -8.28
C PRO A 431 54.47 7.49 -9.78
N GLU A 432 55.67 7.83 -10.26
CA GLU A 432 56.19 7.34 -11.53
C GLU A 432 56.52 5.84 -11.42
N GLY A 433 56.11 5.09 -12.45
CA GLY A 433 56.83 3.90 -12.93
C GLY A 433 56.44 2.55 -12.31
N LEU A 434 55.47 1.87 -12.94
CA LEU A 434 55.58 0.43 -13.16
C LEU A 434 54.83 0.04 -14.45
N LEU A 435 55.62 -0.27 -15.49
CA LEU A 435 55.17 -0.93 -16.71
C LEU A 435 54.79 -2.38 -16.37
N VAL A 436 53.51 -2.73 -16.51
CA VAL A 436 53.07 -4.13 -16.66
C VAL A 436 52.02 -4.18 -17.76
N GLU A 437 52.28 -5.05 -18.75
CA GLU A 437 51.53 -5.26 -19.97
C GLU A 437 50.03 -5.56 -19.73
N THR A 438 49.16 -4.80 -20.39
CA THR A 438 47.74 -5.10 -20.52
C THR A 438 47.54 -6.28 -21.47
N LYS A 439 47.16 -7.45 -20.92
CA LYS A 439 46.49 -8.49 -21.71
C LYS A 439 45.07 -8.06 -22.02
N GLU A 440 44.76 -7.97 -23.30
CA GLU A 440 43.41 -7.87 -23.84
C GLU A 440 42.53 -9.01 -23.30
N THR A 441 41.42 -8.67 -22.66
CA THR A 441 40.25 -9.54 -22.54
C THR A 441 39.06 -8.85 -23.19
N ASN A 442 38.49 -9.54 -24.17
CA ASN A 442 37.49 -9.07 -25.11
C ASN A 442 36.21 -8.55 -24.42
N ALA A 443 35.91 -7.27 -24.65
CA ALA A 443 34.57 -6.72 -24.49
C ALA A 443 33.68 -7.22 -25.64
N ILE A 444 32.74 -8.13 -25.35
CA ILE A 444 31.72 -8.56 -26.30
C ILE A 444 30.60 -7.50 -26.30
N GLY A 445 30.39 -6.93 -27.49
CA GLY A 445 29.73 -5.65 -27.76
C GLY A 445 28.25 -5.49 -27.37
N CYS A 446 27.93 -4.26 -26.95
CA CYS A 446 26.56 -3.73 -26.93
C CYS A 446 26.33 -2.86 -28.19
N GLY A 447 26.25 -3.51 -29.36
CA GLY A 447 26.07 -2.87 -30.68
C GLY A 447 24.68 -3.05 -31.30
N SER A 448 23.68 -3.51 -30.52
CA SER A 448 22.35 -3.90 -31.03
C SER A 448 21.22 -2.92 -30.67
N ALA A 449 21.29 -2.19 -29.55
CA ALA A 449 20.24 -1.25 -29.13
C ALA A 449 20.12 -0.03 -30.08
N PHE A 450 21.24 0.46 -30.61
CA PHE A 450 21.28 1.63 -31.50
C PHE A 450 20.63 1.38 -32.87
N ARG A 451 20.62 0.12 -33.35
CA ARG A 451 19.96 -0.26 -34.62
C ARG A 451 18.43 -0.35 -34.51
N LEU A 452 17.89 -0.51 -33.30
CA LEU A 452 16.45 -0.57 -33.07
C LEU A 452 15.82 0.84 -33.14
N VAL A 453 16.50 1.82 -32.56
CA VAL A 453 16.16 3.25 -32.65
C VAL A 453 16.21 3.72 -34.11
N TYR A 454 17.22 3.30 -34.87
CA TYR A 454 17.32 3.58 -36.31
C TYR A 454 16.13 3.05 -37.14
N ARG A 455 15.53 1.91 -36.77
CA ARG A 455 14.37 1.33 -37.47
C ARG A 455 13.04 2.01 -37.13
N LEU A 456 12.89 2.52 -35.91
CA LEU A 456 11.70 3.24 -35.45
C LEU A 456 11.61 4.63 -36.08
N ILE A 457 12.73 5.35 -36.13
CA ILE A 457 12.82 6.68 -36.76
C ILE A 457 12.52 6.60 -38.26
N LYS A 458 13.04 5.59 -38.97
CA LYS A 458 12.81 5.43 -40.42
C LYS A 458 11.37 5.08 -40.80
N ARG A 459 10.57 4.53 -39.87
CA ARG A 459 9.14 4.24 -40.08
C ARG A 459 8.25 5.48 -39.93
N PHE A 460 8.69 6.49 -39.17
CA PHE A 460 7.95 7.74 -38.98
C PHE A 460 8.07 8.71 -40.18
N PHE A 461 9.14 8.63 -40.97
CA PHE A 461 9.42 9.59 -42.07
C PHE A 461 8.88 9.20 -43.46
N LYS A 462 8.05 8.16 -43.57
CA LYS A 462 7.27 7.90 -44.79
C LYS A 462 5.79 7.96 -44.46
N ASN A 463 5.21 9.16 -44.49
CA ASN A 463 3.88 9.44 -45.02
C ASN A 463 3.53 10.93 -44.85
N LYS A 464 3.46 11.66 -45.96
CA LYS A 464 2.64 12.87 -46.11
C LYS A 464 1.68 12.65 -47.29
N PRO A 465 0.51 13.31 -47.31
CA PRO A 465 -0.73 12.72 -47.81
C PRO A 465 -1.01 13.04 -49.29
N ALA A 466 -1.76 12.16 -49.94
CA ALA A 466 -2.55 12.49 -51.13
C ALA A 466 -3.91 11.78 -51.05
N SER A 467 -4.96 12.51 -51.44
CA SER A 467 -6.40 12.22 -51.40
C SER A 467 -6.87 11.07 -52.34
N PRO A 468 -8.14 10.60 -52.23
CA PRO A 468 -8.55 9.19 -52.43
C PRO A 468 -8.97 8.87 -53.88
N PRO A 469 -9.13 7.58 -54.27
CA PRO A 469 -10.47 6.94 -54.22
C PRO A 469 -10.55 5.40 -54.03
N SER A 470 -11.77 4.95 -53.70
CA SER A 470 -12.47 3.69 -54.02
C SER A 470 -12.00 2.32 -53.49
N HIS A 471 -12.96 1.62 -52.85
CA HIS A 471 -13.01 0.19 -52.53
C HIS A 471 -12.56 -0.74 -53.68
N PRO A 472 -11.93 -1.89 -53.37
CA PRO A 472 -12.70 -3.13 -53.24
C PRO A 472 -12.25 -4.09 -52.11
N THR A 473 -13.13 -5.07 -51.87
CA THR A 473 -13.20 -6.10 -50.83
C THR A 473 -12.33 -7.37 -51.09
N ILE A 474 -12.15 -8.16 -50.00
CA ILE A 474 -11.88 -9.63 -49.86
C ILE A 474 -10.38 -10.09 -49.88
N PRO A 475 -9.92 -11.17 -49.19
CA PRO A 475 -10.36 -11.87 -47.96
C PRO A 475 -9.27 -12.04 -46.87
N SER A 476 -9.74 -12.51 -45.71
CA SER A 476 -9.07 -13.06 -44.54
C SER A 476 -8.14 -14.26 -44.81
N SER A 477 -6.89 -14.20 -44.32
CA SER A 477 -6.16 -15.31 -43.67
C SER A 477 -4.73 -14.89 -43.28
N GLU A 478 -4.30 -15.36 -42.11
CA GLU A 478 -2.91 -15.41 -41.60
C GLU A 478 -2.27 -14.10 -41.09
N LEU A 479 -2.44 -13.83 -39.80
CA LEU A 479 -1.45 -13.12 -38.99
C LEU A 479 -1.25 -13.89 -37.67
N GLN A 480 -0.10 -14.57 -37.58
CA GLN A 480 0.37 -15.26 -36.39
C GLN A 480 0.62 -14.27 -35.25
N PHE A 481 0.12 -14.62 -34.07
CA PHE A 481 0.37 -13.94 -32.80
C PHE A 481 1.88 -13.93 -32.46
N LYS A 482 2.39 -12.77 -32.02
CA LYS A 482 3.63 -12.68 -31.24
C LYS A 482 3.27 -12.29 -29.80
N ALA A 483 3.16 -13.29 -28.93
CA ALA A 483 3.28 -13.10 -27.49
C ALA A 483 4.73 -12.67 -27.17
N GLN A 484 4.89 -11.65 -26.32
CA GLN A 484 6.19 -11.31 -25.74
C GLN A 484 6.32 -12.04 -24.40
N THR A 485 6.95 -13.21 -24.41
CA THR A 485 7.51 -13.86 -23.22
C THR A 485 8.87 -13.23 -22.94
N THR A 486 9.04 -12.61 -21.77
CA THR A 486 10.35 -12.20 -21.26
C THR A 486 10.74 -13.13 -20.11
N SER A 487 11.76 -13.96 -20.32
CA SER A 487 12.37 -14.81 -19.29
C SER A 487 13.73 -14.24 -18.89
N PRO A 488 14.06 -14.09 -17.60
CA PRO A 488 15.42 -14.06 -17.13
C PRO A 488 15.88 -15.46 -16.67
N VAL A 489 17.11 -15.81 -17.06
CA VAL A 489 17.97 -16.91 -16.58
C VAL A 489 18.40 -16.57 -15.13
N SER A 490 18.59 -17.43 -14.12
CA SER A 490 18.95 -18.84 -13.95
C SER A 490 18.43 -19.35 -12.59
N SER A 491 18.09 -20.63 -12.51
CA SER A 491 17.65 -21.37 -11.32
C SER A 491 18.71 -21.49 -10.21
N PRO A 492 18.35 -21.32 -8.92
CA PRO A 492 18.93 -22.04 -7.81
C PRO A 492 18.01 -23.19 -7.35
N THR A 493 18.64 -24.23 -6.85
CA THR A 493 18.08 -25.49 -6.35
C THR A 493 17.24 -25.31 -5.08
N LEU A 494 16.20 -26.14 -4.94
CA LEU A 494 15.33 -26.25 -3.76
C LEU A 494 16.15 -26.54 -2.49
N SER A 495 15.91 -25.76 -1.44
CA SER A 495 16.07 -26.17 -0.04
C SER A 495 15.01 -25.48 0.81
N ASP A 496 14.14 -26.30 1.39
CA ASP A 496 13.27 -26.13 2.57
C ASP A 496 12.67 -24.75 2.88
N THR A 497 11.39 -24.63 2.54
CA THR A 497 10.44 -23.60 2.95
C THR A 497 10.18 -23.65 4.45
N LYS A 498 10.71 -22.67 5.19
CA LYS A 498 10.12 -22.19 6.46
C LYS A 498 9.25 -20.97 6.18
N THR A 499 8.02 -21.01 6.66
CA THR A 499 7.09 -19.89 6.76
C THR A 499 7.76 -18.73 7.50
N ALA A 500 7.89 -17.57 6.84
CA ALA A 500 8.48 -16.39 7.44
C ALA A 500 7.46 -15.69 8.36
N THR A 501 7.36 -16.16 9.59
CA THR A 501 6.78 -15.42 10.72
C THR A 501 7.81 -14.43 11.24
N PHE A 502 7.44 -13.14 11.35
CA PHE A 502 8.26 -12.13 12.01
C PHE A 502 8.51 -12.52 13.47
N SER A 503 9.76 -12.82 13.85
CA SER A 503 10.12 -12.96 15.25
C SER A 503 10.24 -11.59 15.90
N SER A 504 9.70 -11.47 17.11
CA SER A 504 9.63 -10.24 17.90
C SER A 504 10.88 -10.04 18.76
N ASP A 505 12.08 -10.17 18.20
CA ASP A 505 13.30 -9.92 18.97
C ASP A 505 13.75 -8.47 18.85
N CYS A 506 13.57 -7.74 19.95
CA CYS A 506 14.06 -6.39 20.17
C CYS A 506 15.55 -6.48 20.55
N GLY A 507 16.39 -6.84 19.57
CA GLY A 507 17.85 -6.92 19.68
C GLY A 507 18.50 -6.25 18.49
N SER A 508 19.43 -5.33 18.73
CA SER A 508 20.12 -4.54 17.71
C SER A 508 21.17 -5.38 16.95
N GLU A 509 20.74 -6.31 16.12
CA GLU A 509 21.60 -6.94 15.11
C GLU A 509 21.59 -6.13 13.82
N ILE A 510 22.78 -5.85 13.31
CA ILE A 510 23.06 -4.95 12.19
C ILE A 510 22.65 -5.65 10.90
N ASP A 511 21.58 -5.20 10.25
CA ASP A 511 21.20 -5.68 8.91
C ASP A 511 22.26 -5.26 7.89
N THR A 512 23.16 -6.18 7.57
CA THR A 512 24.20 -6.08 6.54
C THR A 512 23.67 -6.41 5.13
N GLY A 513 22.36 -6.63 5.01
CA GLY A 513 21.70 -7.07 3.78
C GLY A 513 21.72 -6.06 2.63
N THR A 514 21.35 -6.56 1.45
CA THR A 514 21.15 -5.78 0.22
C THR A 514 20.00 -4.77 0.40
N ILE A 515 20.12 -3.57 -0.17
CA ILE A 515 19.05 -2.58 -0.24
C ILE A 515 18.45 -2.62 -1.65
N ASP A 516 17.37 -3.38 -1.84
CA ASP A 516 16.70 -3.49 -3.13
C ASP A 516 15.70 -2.35 -3.36
N ILE A 517 15.77 -1.71 -4.53
CA ILE A 517 14.94 -0.57 -4.93
C ILE A 517 14.41 -0.82 -6.35
N GLY A 518 13.10 -0.68 -6.52
CA GLY A 518 12.44 -0.63 -7.83
C GLY A 518 12.48 0.79 -8.39
N VAL A 519 12.88 0.95 -9.65
CA VAL A 519 12.89 2.24 -10.34
C VAL A 519 12.08 2.16 -11.64
N ASP A 520 11.29 3.19 -11.94
CA ASP A 520 10.55 3.31 -13.20
C ASP A 520 10.67 4.76 -13.74
N GLY A 521 10.51 4.95 -15.04
CA GLY A 521 10.46 6.27 -15.68
C GLY A 521 11.55 6.53 -16.72
N SER A 522 11.28 7.50 -17.59
CA SER A 522 12.09 7.76 -18.78
C SER A 522 13.51 8.24 -18.49
N LEU A 523 13.76 8.93 -17.38
CA LEU A 523 15.10 9.44 -17.07
C LEU A 523 16.04 8.31 -16.69
N ILE A 524 15.61 7.42 -15.79
CA ILE A 524 16.42 6.26 -15.38
C ILE A 524 16.58 5.24 -16.51
N GLU A 525 15.58 5.09 -17.40
CA GLU A 525 15.65 4.16 -18.53
C GLU A 525 16.49 4.66 -19.72
N TYR A 526 16.41 5.96 -20.06
CA TYR A 526 16.93 6.46 -21.33
C TYR A 526 18.03 7.53 -21.21
N TYR A 527 18.17 8.21 -20.06
CA TYR A 527 19.22 9.22 -19.90
C TYR A 527 20.56 8.56 -19.52
N PRO A 528 21.61 8.62 -20.36
CA PRO A 528 22.77 7.71 -20.27
C PRO A 528 23.58 7.69 -18.97
N SER A 529 23.63 8.80 -18.22
CA SER A 529 24.40 8.89 -16.96
C SER A 529 23.53 9.02 -15.71
N PHE A 530 22.20 8.97 -15.82
CA PHE A 530 21.31 9.35 -14.72
C PHE A 530 21.52 8.47 -13.48
N GLU A 531 21.56 7.15 -13.65
CA GLU A 531 21.85 6.22 -12.54
C GLU A 531 23.27 6.44 -11.97
N ALA A 532 24.26 6.68 -12.83
CA ALA A 532 25.63 6.88 -12.39
C ALA A 532 25.80 8.18 -11.58
N ASP A 533 25.12 9.25 -11.99
CA ASP A 533 25.08 10.54 -11.30
C ASP A 533 24.31 10.40 -9.97
N LEU A 534 23.19 9.65 -9.94
CA LEU A 534 22.47 9.31 -8.71
C LEU A 534 23.36 8.56 -7.72
N ARG A 535 24.01 7.48 -8.17
CA ARG A 535 24.95 6.69 -7.35
C ARG A 535 26.13 7.53 -6.87
N SER A 536 26.57 8.51 -7.65
CA SER A 536 27.63 9.43 -7.21
C SER A 536 27.23 10.25 -5.99
N ALA A 537 25.98 10.71 -5.91
CA ALA A 537 25.50 11.41 -4.72
C ALA A 537 25.36 10.46 -3.52
N LEU A 538 24.94 9.21 -3.72
CA LEU A 538 24.90 8.21 -2.64
C LEU A 538 26.28 8.00 -2.00
N ARG A 539 27.35 7.95 -2.82
CA ARG A 539 28.73 7.83 -2.32
C ARG A 539 29.18 9.04 -1.52
N ASP A 540 28.71 10.24 -1.88
CA ASP A 540 29.05 11.47 -1.17
C ASP A 540 28.36 11.58 0.19
N VAL A 541 27.24 10.89 0.41
CA VAL A 541 26.49 10.94 1.68
C VAL A 541 27.26 10.20 2.77
N VAL A 542 27.60 10.90 3.85
CA VAL A 542 28.44 10.39 4.94
C VAL A 542 27.90 9.12 5.58
N GLN A 543 26.57 8.99 5.76
CA GLN A 543 25.96 7.78 6.34
C GLN A 543 25.92 6.58 5.38
N ILE A 544 26.07 6.80 4.07
CA ILE A 544 26.00 5.74 3.06
C ILE A 544 27.40 5.38 2.58
N GLY A 545 28.15 6.35 2.04
CA GLY A 545 29.50 6.14 1.51
C GLY A 545 29.56 5.13 0.36
N GLU A 546 30.77 4.75 -0.03
CA GLU A 546 30.97 3.73 -1.08
C GLU A 546 30.42 2.35 -0.67
N ALA A 547 30.65 1.95 0.58
CA ALA A 547 30.19 0.65 1.08
C ALA A 547 28.65 0.56 1.12
N GLY A 548 27.96 1.61 1.54
CA GLY A 548 26.50 1.65 1.51
C GLY A 548 25.93 1.70 0.10
N GLU A 549 26.56 2.44 -0.81
CA GLU A 549 26.13 2.51 -2.21
C GLU A 549 26.24 1.16 -2.92
N GLN A 550 27.28 0.37 -2.64
CA GLN A 550 27.45 -0.99 -3.17
C GLN A 550 26.35 -1.95 -2.72
N ARG A 551 25.69 -1.69 -1.59
CA ARG A 551 24.54 -2.48 -1.12
C ARG A 551 23.26 -2.16 -1.89
N VAL A 552 23.18 -1.02 -2.57
CA VAL A 552 21.97 -0.57 -3.28
C VAL A 552 21.85 -1.25 -4.64
N LYS A 553 20.87 -2.15 -4.76
CA LYS A 553 20.47 -2.78 -6.02
C LYS A 553 19.26 -2.04 -6.60
N MET A 554 19.44 -1.42 -7.76
CA MET A 554 18.37 -0.76 -8.50
C MET A 554 17.91 -1.67 -9.63
N GLY A 555 16.63 -2.05 -9.61
CA GLY A 555 16.02 -2.84 -10.66
C GLY A 555 14.92 -2.06 -11.37
N VAL A 556 14.96 -2.02 -12.70
CA VAL A 556 13.91 -1.38 -13.49
C VAL A 556 12.61 -2.18 -13.36
N ALA A 557 11.59 -1.56 -12.76
CA ALA A 557 10.25 -2.11 -12.59
C ALA A 557 9.37 -1.60 -13.74
N LYS A 558 9.64 -2.08 -14.96
CA LYS A 558 8.95 -1.61 -16.17
C LYS A 558 7.44 -1.90 -16.09
N ASN A 559 6.62 -0.87 -16.30
CA ASN A 559 5.17 -0.91 -16.07
C ASN A 559 4.81 -1.20 -14.60
N GLY A 560 5.67 -0.78 -13.67
CA GLY A 560 5.53 -1.06 -12.24
C GLY A 560 4.22 -0.52 -11.69
N SER A 561 3.80 0.66 -12.15
CA SER A 561 2.48 1.23 -11.83
C SER A 561 1.34 0.28 -12.20
N SER A 562 1.24 -0.14 -13.48
CA SER A 562 0.18 -1.02 -13.96
C SER A 562 0.14 -2.38 -13.24
N ILE A 563 1.30 -3.01 -13.07
CA ILE A 563 1.40 -4.31 -12.39
C ILE A 563 1.05 -4.16 -10.91
N GLY A 564 1.58 -3.13 -10.28
CA GLY A 564 1.30 -2.78 -8.90
C GLY A 564 -0.14 -2.40 -8.65
N ALA A 565 -0.85 -1.82 -9.63
CA ALA A 565 -2.30 -1.60 -9.56
C ALA A 565 -3.02 -2.93 -9.34
N ALA A 566 -2.74 -3.92 -10.20
CA ALA A 566 -3.35 -5.23 -10.13
C ALA A 566 -2.98 -5.97 -8.83
N ILE A 567 -1.72 -5.87 -8.38
CA ILE A 567 -1.29 -6.42 -7.09
C ILE A 567 -1.96 -5.69 -5.92
N ALA A 568 -2.15 -4.37 -5.98
CA ALA A 568 -2.87 -3.62 -4.94
C ALA A 568 -4.32 -4.14 -4.78
N ALA A 569 -4.95 -4.58 -5.87
CA ALA A 569 -6.28 -5.18 -5.87
C ALA A 569 -6.37 -6.55 -5.17
N LEU A 570 -5.24 -7.22 -4.96
CA LEU A 570 -5.16 -8.45 -4.15
C LEU A 570 -5.45 -8.16 -2.68
N TYR A 571 -4.98 -7.01 -2.19
CA TYR A 571 -5.16 -6.65 -0.80
C TYR A 571 -6.64 -6.40 -0.55
N GLN A 572 -7.18 -7.01 0.50
CA GLN A 572 -8.54 -6.83 0.95
C GLN A 572 -8.53 -6.33 2.38
N THR A 573 -9.42 -5.40 2.70
CA THR A 573 -9.60 -4.96 4.08
C THR A 573 -10.37 -6.04 4.85
N PRO A 574 -9.87 -6.52 6.00
CA PRO A 574 -10.54 -7.57 6.75
C PRO A 574 -11.97 -7.19 7.16
N VAL A 575 -12.89 -8.14 6.99
CA VAL A 575 -14.19 -8.13 7.66
C VAL A 575 -13.95 -8.53 9.11
N THR A 576 -14.41 -7.70 10.05
CA THR A 576 -14.19 -7.90 11.49
C THR A 576 -15.39 -8.45 12.23
N CYS A 577 -16.59 -8.18 11.73
CA CYS A 577 -17.83 -8.56 12.37
C CYS A 577 -18.95 -8.64 11.34
N ILE A 578 -19.91 -9.51 11.61
CA ILE A 578 -21.07 -9.75 10.74
C ILE A 578 -22.31 -9.77 11.61
N ALA A 579 -23.42 -9.24 11.11
CA ALA A 579 -24.74 -9.43 11.66
C ALA A 579 -25.74 -9.68 10.53
N ALA A 580 -26.62 -10.68 10.69
CA ALA A 580 -27.60 -11.03 9.66
C ALA A 580 -29.03 -10.99 10.19
N THR A 581 -29.95 -10.60 9.31
CA THR A 581 -31.39 -10.86 9.40
C THR A 581 -31.75 -12.00 8.44
N LYS A 582 -33.04 -12.28 8.26
CA LYS A 582 -33.48 -13.27 7.26
C LYS A 582 -33.21 -12.84 5.81
N THR A 583 -33.05 -11.55 5.55
CA THR A 583 -32.99 -10.99 4.20
C THR A 583 -31.71 -10.20 3.94
N ILE A 584 -31.06 -9.67 4.98
CA ILE A 584 -29.90 -8.78 4.85
C ILE A 584 -28.77 -9.28 5.74
N ILE A 585 -27.57 -9.33 5.17
CA ILE A 585 -26.31 -9.48 5.91
C ILE A 585 -25.59 -8.13 5.94
N ALA A 586 -25.07 -7.74 7.10
CA ALA A 586 -24.22 -6.58 7.29
C ALA A 586 -22.85 -7.02 7.76
N ALA A 587 -21.79 -6.40 7.23
CA ALA A 587 -20.40 -6.67 7.61
C ALA A 587 -19.69 -5.36 7.96
N GLY A 588 -19.07 -5.32 9.14
CA GLY A 588 -18.18 -4.24 9.56
C GLY A 588 -16.75 -4.56 9.12
N SER A 589 -15.99 -3.54 8.77
CA SER A 589 -14.65 -3.68 8.20
C SER A 589 -13.62 -2.78 8.91
N TRP A 590 -12.35 -3.15 8.77
CA TRP A 590 -11.20 -2.30 9.12
C TRP A 590 -11.14 -0.98 8.35
N ASP A 591 -11.83 -0.88 7.21
CA ASP A 591 -11.91 0.38 6.46
C ASP A 591 -12.85 1.43 7.09
N LYS A 592 -13.41 1.14 8.27
CA LYS A 592 -14.33 1.98 9.06
C LYS A 592 -15.75 2.06 8.49
N ALA A 593 -16.04 1.28 7.44
CA ALA A 593 -17.35 1.21 6.82
C ALA A 593 -18.12 -0.04 7.25
N ILE A 594 -19.43 0.02 7.03
CA ILE A 594 -20.32 -1.13 7.13
C ILE A 594 -20.95 -1.34 5.77
N TYR A 595 -20.84 -2.56 5.27
CA TYR A 595 -21.42 -2.98 4.00
C TYR A 595 -22.65 -3.85 4.27
N GLN A 596 -23.64 -3.76 3.39
CA GLN A 596 -24.89 -4.50 3.51
C GLN A 596 -25.21 -5.18 2.18
N TRP A 597 -25.71 -6.42 2.25
CA TRP A 597 -26.16 -7.17 1.07
C TRP A 597 -27.49 -7.85 1.34
N ASP A 598 -28.31 -7.91 0.30
CA ASP A 598 -29.50 -8.74 0.29
C ASP A 598 -29.10 -10.19 0.03
N ILE A 599 -29.49 -11.09 0.93
CA ILE A 599 -29.09 -12.49 0.94
C ILE A 599 -29.65 -13.23 -0.29
N SER A 600 -30.85 -12.86 -0.76
CA SER A 600 -31.52 -13.55 -1.85
C SER A 600 -30.97 -13.19 -3.23
N THR A 601 -30.55 -11.93 -3.40
CA THR A 601 -30.06 -11.39 -4.66
C THR A 601 -28.54 -11.27 -4.72
N SER A 602 -27.86 -11.42 -3.59
CA SER A 602 -26.42 -11.17 -3.40
C SER A 602 -25.99 -9.75 -3.83
N LYS A 603 -26.93 -8.79 -3.83
CA LYS A 603 -26.67 -7.41 -4.25
C LYS A 603 -26.44 -6.50 -3.05
N PRO A 604 -25.56 -5.49 -3.16
CA PRO A 604 -25.39 -4.51 -2.12
C PRO A 604 -26.69 -3.74 -1.86
N VAL A 605 -26.98 -3.47 -0.59
CA VAL A 605 -28.11 -2.67 -0.13
C VAL A 605 -27.61 -1.27 0.18
N GLY A 606 -28.00 -0.30 -0.66
CA GLY A 606 -27.60 1.10 -0.48
C GLY A 606 -26.09 1.33 -0.64
N LYS A 607 -25.63 2.47 -0.12
CA LYS A 607 -24.20 2.80 -0.04
C LYS A 607 -23.63 2.29 1.29
N PRO A 608 -22.31 2.05 1.38
CA PRO A 608 -21.67 1.73 2.66
C PRO A 608 -22.01 2.76 3.73
N LEU A 609 -22.26 2.31 4.95
CA LEU A 609 -22.57 3.19 6.08
C LEU A 609 -21.26 3.76 6.62
N LEU A 610 -21.16 5.09 6.61
CA LEU A 610 -19.95 5.83 7.00
C LEU A 610 -20.24 6.70 8.21
N GLY A 611 -19.43 6.56 9.25
CA GLY A 611 -19.55 7.36 10.47
C GLY A 611 -18.53 7.02 11.54
N HIS A 612 -18.04 5.77 11.56
CA HIS A 612 -16.93 5.41 12.43
C HIS A 612 -15.63 6.08 11.99
N THR A 613 -14.84 6.49 12.98
CA THR A 613 -13.49 7.04 12.75
C THR A 613 -12.40 5.98 12.89
N ASP A 614 -12.75 4.75 13.27
CA ASP A 614 -11.84 3.60 13.41
C ASP A 614 -12.57 2.29 13.06
N PHE A 615 -11.91 1.13 13.19
CA PHE A 615 -12.45 -0.18 12.79
C PHE A 615 -13.82 -0.45 13.40
N VAL A 616 -14.75 -0.97 12.61
CA VAL A 616 -15.99 -1.52 13.16
C VAL A 616 -15.65 -2.86 13.80
N LYS A 617 -16.13 -3.15 15.01
CA LYS A 617 -15.77 -4.36 15.76
C LYS A 617 -16.97 -5.19 16.17
N ALA A 618 -18.15 -4.59 16.25
CA ALA A 618 -19.37 -5.30 16.62
C ALA A 618 -20.57 -4.77 15.82
N LEU A 619 -21.47 -5.67 15.46
CA LEU A 619 -22.74 -5.36 14.82
C LEU A 619 -23.86 -6.16 15.50
N THR A 620 -25.02 -5.55 15.67
CA THR A 620 -26.23 -6.26 16.08
C THR A 620 -27.48 -5.63 15.46
N TRP A 621 -28.49 -6.47 15.22
CA TRP A 621 -29.76 -6.04 14.62
C TRP A 621 -30.83 -5.88 15.70
N ALA A 622 -31.63 -4.83 15.58
CA ALA A 622 -32.84 -4.62 16.36
C ALA A 622 -34.00 -4.18 15.45
N LYS A 623 -35.23 -4.26 15.95
CA LYS A 623 -36.42 -3.77 15.25
C LYS A 623 -37.17 -2.81 16.16
N ILE A 624 -37.37 -1.57 15.69
CA ILE A 624 -38.00 -0.48 16.46
C ILE A 624 -39.10 0.14 15.60
N ASP A 625 -40.34 0.10 16.08
CA ASP A 625 -41.56 0.56 15.37
C ASP A 625 -41.67 -0.04 13.95
N GLY A 626 -41.28 -1.30 13.80
CA GLY A 626 -41.26 -2.01 12.52
C GLY A 626 -40.08 -1.70 11.61
N VAL A 627 -39.24 -0.72 11.96
CA VAL A 627 -38.02 -0.33 11.23
C VAL A 627 -36.85 -1.21 11.67
N ASP A 628 -36.13 -1.78 10.70
CA ASP A 628 -34.89 -2.51 10.98
C ASP A 628 -33.77 -1.51 11.30
N VAL A 629 -33.20 -1.66 12.49
CA VAL A 629 -32.15 -0.80 13.04
C VAL A 629 -30.89 -1.64 13.17
N LEU A 630 -29.81 -1.18 12.54
CA LEU A 630 -28.49 -1.75 12.75
C LEU A 630 -27.77 -0.94 13.81
N VAL A 631 -27.14 -1.61 14.77
CA VAL A 631 -26.32 -0.97 15.80
C VAL A 631 -24.89 -1.46 15.65
N SER A 632 -23.95 -0.52 15.52
CA SER A 632 -22.53 -0.81 15.33
C SER A 632 -21.69 -0.26 16.47
N GLY A 633 -20.62 -0.98 16.82
CA GLY A 633 -19.62 -0.57 17.80
C GLY A 633 -18.25 -0.57 17.17
N GLY A 634 -17.48 0.51 17.36
CA GLY A 634 -16.16 0.69 16.76
C GLY A 634 -15.01 0.79 17.77
N ALA A 635 -13.80 0.62 17.27
CA ALA A 635 -12.56 0.91 18.00
C ALA A 635 -12.41 2.40 18.36
N ASP A 636 -13.18 3.26 17.69
CA ASP A 636 -13.31 4.68 17.97
C ASP A 636 -14.12 5.00 19.25
N ARG A 637 -14.49 3.97 20.02
CA ARG A 637 -15.21 4.09 21.30
C ARG A 637 -16.59 4.71 21.12
N LYS A 638 -17.20 4.49 19.95
CA LYS A 638 -18.55 4.95 19.62
C LYS A 638 -19.44 3.75 19.34
N LEU A 639 -20.68 3.88 19.74
CA LEU A 639 -21.79 3.08 19.23
C LEU A 639 -22.60 3.96 18.27
N ILE A 640 -22.88 3.48 17.07
CA ILE A 640 -23.67 4.21 16.08
C ILE A 640 -24.95 3.41 15.78
N VAL A 641 -26.08 4.10 15.77
CA VAL A 641 -27.39 3.53 15.46
C VAL A 641 -27.80 3.97 14.07
N TRP A 642 -28.13 3.02 13.20
CA TRP A 642 -28.43 3.23 11.79
C TRP A 642 -29.86 2.83 11.48
N ASN A 643 -30.55 3.64 10.68
CA ASN A 643 -31.73 3.18 9.97
C ASN A 643 -31.26 2.35 8.77
N ALA A 644 -31.46 1.04 8.81
CA ALA A 644 -30.89 0.15 7.80
C ALA A 644 -31.51 0.31 6.41
N GLN A 645 -32.76 0.81 6.32
CA GLN A 645 -33.42 1.01 5.03
C GLN A 645 -32.89 2.24 4.29
N THR A 646 -32.60 3.31 5.03
CA THR A 646 -32.19 4.60 4.46
C THR A 646 -30.68 4.84 4.50
N GLY A 647 -29.96 4.06 5.31
CA GLY A 647 -28.56 4.30 5.65
C GLY A 647 -28.32 5.50 6.55
N ALA A 648 -29.38 6.15 7.07
CA ALA A 648 -29.25 7.33 7.91
C ALA A 648 -28.68 6.97 9.28
N GLN A 649 -27.68 7.73 9.70
CA GLN A 649 -27.18 7.71 11.07
C GLN A 649 -28.21 8.37 12.00
N LEU A 650 -28.84 7.58 12.87
CA LEU A 650 -29.84 8.06 13.84
C LEU A 650 -29.16 8.66 15.07
N HIS A 651 -28.20 7.94 15.66
CA HIS A 651 -27.55 8.34 16.90
C HIS A 651 -26.06 7.99 16.89
N THR A 652 -25.25 8.82 17.56
CA THR A 652 -23.89 8.47 17.99
C THR A 652 -23.85 8.49 19.51
N ILE A 653 -23.56 7.34 20.10
CA ILE A 653 -23.64 7.10 21.54
C ILE A 653 -22.22 6.92 22.09
N GLN A 654 -21.91 7.67 23.14
CA GLN A 654 -20.74 7.51 23.99
C GLN A 654 -21.16 7.71 25.45
N ASP A 655 -20.46 7.03 26.37
CA ASP A 655 -20.69 7.21 27.80
C ASP A 655 -19.96 8.45 28.30
N SER A 656 -20.74 9.48 28.66
CA SER A 656 -20.20 10.73 29.19
C SER A 656 -19.76 10.63 30.65
N ALA A 657 -20.23 9.60 31.37
CA ALA A 657 -19.96 9.45 32.81
C ALA A 657 -18.72 8.59 33.08
N VAL A 658 -18.46 7.59 32.23
CA VAL A 658 -17.34 6.65 32.38
C VAL A 658 -16.64 6.51 31.05
N ALA A 659 -15.31 6.67 31.04
CA ALA A 659 -14.50 6.54 29.83
C ALA A 659 -14.78 5.19 29.14
N MET A 660 -15.16 5.26 27.86
CA MET A 660 -15.50 4.09 27.05
C MET A 660 -14.27 3.60 26.30
N GLY A 661 -13.99 2.30 26.37
CA GLY A 661 -12.94 1.63 25.62
C GLY A 661 -13.38 1.28 24.20
N SER A 662 -12.48 0.63 23.45
CA SER A 662 -12.75 0.06 22.13
C SER A 662 -13.88 -0.96 22.25
N LEU A 663 -14.97 -0.81 21.48
CA LEU A 663 -16.11 -1.72 21.57
C LEU A 663 -15.70 -3.12 21.10
N GLN A 664 -16.04 -4.15 21.87
CA GLN A 664 -15.73 -5.55 21.55
C GLN A 664 -16.98 -6.34 21.16
N HIS A 665 -18.12 -6.08 21.82
CA HIS A 665 -19.35 -6.84 21.54
C HIS A 665 -20.63 -6.05 21.83
N LEU A 666 -21.68 -6.39 21.09
CA LEU A 666 -23.03 -5.85 21.23
C LEU A 666 -24.04 -7.00 21.23
N VAL A 667 -25.04 -6.94 22.13
CA VAL A 667 -26.16 -7.87 22.13
C VAL A 667 -27.46 -7.15 22.46
N VAL A 668 -28.57 -7.57 21.85
CA VAL A 668 -29.90 -7.07 22.19
C VAL A 668 -30.44 -7.83 23.39
N ASP A 669 -30.95 -7.12 24.39
CA ASP A 669 -31.63 -7.68 25.56
C ASP A 669 -32.99 -8.24 25.11
N PRO A 670 -33.20 -9.57 25.14
CA PRO A 670 -34.40 -10.20 24.57
C PRO A 670 -35.66 -9.96 25.40
N VAL A 671 -35.53 -9.51 26.66
CA VAL A 671 -36.67 -9.33 27.57
C VAL A 671 -37.12 -7.88 27.63
N LEU A 672 -36.17 -6.93 27.68
CA LEU A 672 -36.51 -5.51 27.77
C LEU A 672 -36.72 -4.83 26.41
N THR A 673 -36.28 -5.46 25.32
CA THR A 673 -36.59 -4.97 23.97
C THR A 673 -38.06 -5.18 23.68
N THR A 674 -38.74 -4.12 23.25
CA THR A 674 -40.15 -4.13 22.90
C THR A 674 -40.34 -3.72 21.43
N ALA A 675 -41.59 -3.64 20.97
CA ALA A 675 -41.87 -3.17 19.62
C ALA A 675 -41.43 -1.71 19.38
N SER A 676 -41.41 -0.86 20.41
CA SER A 676 -41.14 0.59 20.29
C SER A 676 -39.75 1.04 20.73
N GLU A 677 -38.98 0.16 21.37
CA GLU A 677 -37.63 0.47 21.85
C GLU A 677 -36.77 -0.80 21.93
N ALA A 678 -35.49 -0.66 21.56
CA ALA A 678 -34.50 -1.72 21.69
C ALA A 678 -33.60 -1.45 22.90
N VAL A 679 -33.35 -2.48 23.70
CA VAL A 679 -32.34 -2.42 24.76
C VAL A 679 -31.08 -3.14 24.29
N VAL A 680 -30.00 -2.39 24.08
CA VAL A 680 -28.71 -2.91 23.60
C VAL A 680 -27.70 -2.89 24.73
N VAL A 681 -27.04 -4.01 24.94
CA VAL A 681 -25.94 -4.19 25.89
C VAL A 681 -24.62 -4.10 25.13
N SER A 682 -23.68 -3.29 25.61
CA SER A 682 -22.36 -3.09 25.01
C SER A 682 -21.23 -3.40 25.98
N ALA A 683 -20.20 -4.05 25.46
CA ALA A 683 -18.94 -4.36 26.13
C ALA A 683 -17.75 -3.86 25.31
N GLY A 684 -16.64 -3.57 25.98
CA GLY A 684 -15.44 -3.03 25.35
C GLY A 684 -14.14 -3.52 26.00
N SER A 685 -13.02 -2.91 25.61
CA SER A 685 -11.71 -3.13 26.25
C SER A 685 -11.63 -2.60 27.69
N ASP A 686 -12.70 -1.96 28.17
CA ASP A 686 -12.87 -1.55 29.55
C ASP A 686 -13.82 -2.50 30.32
N PRO A 687 -13.73 -2.58 31.66
CA PRO A 687 -14.50 -3.55 32.46
C PRO A 687 -15.99 -3.23 32.59
N HIS A 688 -16.47 -2.13 32.00
CA HIS A 688 -17.83 -1.66 32.20
C HIS A 688 -18.77 -2.15 31.10
N ILE A 689 -19.72 -2.98 31.49
CA ILE A 689 -20.84 -3.38 30.62
C ILE A 689 -21.94 -2.31 30.76
N ARG A 690 -22.40 -1.79 29.61
CA ARG A 690 -23.35 -0.68 29.52
C ARG A 690 -24.63 -1.13 28.84
N ARG A 691 -25.77 -0.60 29.27
CA ARG A 691 -27.09 -0.91 28.71
C ARG A 691 -27.75 0.37 28.21
N TRP A 692 -28.25 0.32 26.98
CA TRP A 692 -28.76 1.48 26.25
C TRP A 692 -30.17 1.19 25.79
N ARG A 693 -31.10 2.06 26.14
CA ARG A 693 -32.45 2.04 25.60
C ARG A 693 -32.52 2.96 24.41
N ILE A 694 -32.80 2.41 23.25
CA ILE A 694 -32.72 3.06 21.94
C ILE A 694 -34.13 3.13 21.35
N ARG A 695 -34.50 4.31 20.88
CA ARG A 695 -35.71 4.61 20.12
C ARG A 695 -35.29 5.25 18.80
N LEU A 696 -36.20 5.32 17.83
CA LEU A 696 -35.89 5.97 16.56
C LEU A 696 -35.47 7.44 16.73
N THR A 697 -36.04 8.14 17.72
CA THR A 697 -35.82 9.58 17.94
C THR A 697 -34.95 9.91 19.15
N SER A 698 -34.62 8.94 20.00
CA SER A 698 -33.83 9.20 21.22
C SER A 698 -33.11 7.94 21.70
N TYR A 699 -32.13 8.14 22.57
CA TYR A 699 -31.51 7.06 23.34
C TYR A 699 -31.28 7.51 24.78
N GLU A 700 -31.22 6.56 25.70
CA GLU A 700 -30.87 6.80 27.09
C GLU A 700 -30.07 5.63 27.67
N LYS A 701 -29.12 5.95 28.56
CA LYS A 701 -28.37 4.93 29.30
C LYS A 701 -29.23 4.42 30.45
N ILE A 702 -29.36 3.10 30.58
CA ILE A 702 -30.02 2.47 31.72
C ILE A 702 -29.05 2.50 32.92
N ARG A 703 -29.54 2.99 34.07
CA ARG A 703 -28.80 2.95 35.34
C ARG A 703 -29.12 1.67 36.08
N GLU A 704 -28.11 1.07 36.70
CA GLU A 704 -28.23 -0.21 37.39
C GLU A 704 -28.34 -0.01 38.90
N GLN A 705 -28.89 -0.99 39.60
CA GLN A 705 -29.01 -0.97 41.07
C GLN A 705 -28.14 -2.05 41.70
N HIS A 706 -27.63 -1.80 42.92
CA HIS A 706 -26.98 -2.83 43.71
C HIS A 706 -28.02 -3.80 44.28
N HIS A 707 -27.76 -5.11 44.17
CA HIS A 707 -28.59 -6.13 44.81
C HIS A 707 -28.60 -5.96 46.35
N GLY A 708 -29.78 -6.04 46.96
CA GLY A 708 -29.94 -6.09 48.43
C GLY A 708 -29.87 -4.76 49.20
N THR A 709 -29.83 -3.60 48.52
CA THR A 709 -29.86 -2.28 49.18
C THR A 709 -31.26 -1.66 49.11
N ALA A 710 -31.91 -1.44 50.25
CA ALA A 710 -33.27 -0.87 50.34
C ALA A 710 -33.34 0.63 49.98
N ASN A 711 -32.20 1.31 49.89
CA ASN A 711 -32.04 2.67 49.37
C ASN A 711 -31.01 2.62 48.24
N SER A 712 -31.45 2.90 47.01
CA SER A 712 -30.73 2.72 45.75
C SER A 712 -29.43 3.53 45.65
N GLU A 713 -28.29 2.92 45.97
CA GLU A 713 -27.03 3.37 45.37
C GLU A 713 -27.03 2.90 43.91
N GLU A 714 -27.44 3.78 43.00
CA GLU A 714 -27.37 3.54 41.56
C GLU A 714 -25.90 3.36 41.14
N ARG A 715 -25.61 2.29 40.40
CA ARG A 715 -24.32 2.13 39.72
C ARG A 715 -24.46 2.50 38.24
N PRO A 716 -23.48 3.23 37.68
CA PRO A 716 -23.60 3.74 36.31
C PRO A 716 -23.46 2.64 35.25
N THR A 717 -22.91 1.48 35.59
CA THR A 717 -22.60 0.35 34.69
C THR A 717 -22.50 -0.95 35.50
N ILE A 718 -22.55 -2.10 34.81
CA ILE A 718 -22.23 -3.40 35.41
C ILE A 718 -20.70 -3.59 35.33
N CYS A 719 -20.02 -3.62 36.47
CA CYS A 719 -18.55 -3.78 36.55
C CYS A 719 -18.23 -5.01 37.41
N VAL A 720 -18.17 -6.17 36.76
CA VAL A 720 -17.98 -7.48 37.42
C VAL A 720 -16.67 -8.15 37.01
N HIS A 721 -15.96 -7.59 36.03
CA HIS A 721 -14.64 -8.01 35.57
C HIS A 721 -13.58 -6.97 35.93
N GLU A 722 -12.32 -7.40 36.01
CA GLU A 722 -11.19 -6.51 36.32
C GLU A 722 -10.69 -5.77 35.06
N THR A 723 -10.91 -6.37 33.89
CA THR A 723 -10.40 -5.92 32.59
C THR A 723 -11.51 -6.01 31.52
N GLY A 724 -11.15 -5.78 30.25
CA GLY A 724 -12.09 -5.70 29.13
C GLY A 724 -12.91 -6.97 28.89
N VAL A 725 -14.17 -6.78 28.48
CA VAL A 725 -15.13 -7.85 28.22
C VAL A 725 -15.24 -8.07 26.70
N TYR A 726 -14.92 -9.28 26.24
CA TYR A 726 -14.88 -9.64 24.81
C TYR A 726 -16.21 -10.15 24.27
N ARG A 727 -17.04 -10.81 25.10
CA ARG A 727 -18.30 -11.40 24.65
C ARG A 727 -19.44 -11.14 25.62
N LEU A 728 -20.63 -10.94 25.07
CA LEU A 728 -21.91 -10.88 25.78
C LEU A 728 -22.88 -11.86 25.14
N HIS A 729 -23.54 -12.71 25.93
CA HIS A 729 -24.47 -13.72 25.43
C HIS A 729 -25.65 -13.91 26.38
N PHE A 730 -26.88 -13.73 25.90
CA PHE A 730 -28.06 -14.17 26.65
C PHE A 730 -28.32 -15.63 26.30
N ALA A 731 -28.22 -16.52 27.29
CA ALA A 731 -28.42 -17.95 27.06
C ALA A 731 -29.91 -18.24 26.84
N THR A 732 -30.30 -18.56 25.60
CA THR A 732 -31.69 -18.88 25.23
C THR A 732 -31.96 -20.40 25.20
N ALA A 733 -31.10 -21.21 25.82
CA ALA A 733 -31.26 -22.66 25.83
C ALA A 733 -32.61 -23.03 26.49
N SER A 734 -33.31 -23.94 25.83
CA SER A 734 -34.71 -24.31 26.00
C SER A 734 -35.05 -24.88 27.39
N GLY A 735 -35.23 -24.03 28.40
CA GLY A 735 -35.80 -24.47 29.67
C GLY A 735 -35.47 -23.64 30.90
N ASP A 736 -34.51 -22.71 30.83
CA ASP A 736 -34.32 -21.74 31.91
C ASP A 736 -35.33 -20.59 31.74
N ASP A 737 -36.22 -20.42 32.72
CA ASP A 737 -37.11 -19.26 32.82
C ASP A 737 -36.33 -17.94 33.05
N GLU A 738 -35.02 -18.02 33.34
CA GLU A 738 -34.14 -16.90 33.67
C GLU A 738 -33.12 -16.63 32.53
N LEU A 739 -33.39 -15.61 31.72
CA LEU A 739 -32.51 -15.14 30.63
C LEU A 739 -31.33 -14.31 31.18
N ASP A 740 -30.39 -15.02 31.79
CA ASP A 740 -29.16 -14.48 32.37
C ASP A 740 -28.11 -14.12 31.32
N LEU A 741 -27.22 -13.19 31.70
CA LEU A 741 -26.20 -12.66 30.82
C LEU A 741 -24.86 -13.34 31.08
N TRP A 742 -24.42 -14.15 30.11
CA TRP A 742 -23.07 -14.70 30.08
C TRP A 742 -22.07 -13.72 29.48
N THR A 743 -20.88 -13.71 30.06
CA THR A 743 -19.80 -12.78 29.73
C THR A 743 -18.48 -13.53 29.60
N ALA A 744 -17.60 -13.09 28.69
CA ALA A 744 -16.23 -13.59 28.54
C ALA A 744 -15.25 -12.41 28.57
N SER A 745 -14.14 -12.53 29.31
CA SER A 745 -13.30 -11.39 29.65
C SER A 745 -11.80 -11.67 29.53
N ALA A 746 -11.03 -10.58 29.35
CA ALA A 746 -9.58 -10.58 29.38
C ALA A 746 -8.99 -10.93 30.76
N ASP A 747 -9.79 -10.92 31.82
CA ASP A 747 -9.34 -11.33 33.16
C ASP A 747 -9.26 -12.86 33.31
N GLY A 748 -9.51 -13.59 32.22
CA GLY A 748 -9.46 -15.04 32.17
C GLY A 748 -10.67 -15.74 32.77
N THR A 749 -11.77 -15.01 32.97
CA THR A 749 -13.02 -15.55 33.49
C THR A 749 -14.19 -15.42 32.51
N ALA A 750 -15.08 -16.41 32.57
CA ALA A 750 -16.44 -16.30 32.05
C ALA A 750 -17.43 -16.27 33.23
N LYS A 751 -18.39 -15.35 33.21
CA LYS A 751 -19.34 -15.16 34.32
C LYS A 751 -20.78 -15.22 33.84
N CYS A 752 -21.63 -15.93 34.59
CA CYS A 752 -23.09 -15.86 34.45
C CYS A 752 -23.63 -14.77 35.38
N LEU A 753 -24.31 -13.77 34.84
CA LEU A 753 -24.84 -12.64 35.61
C LEU A 753 -26.37 -12.77 35.74
N SER A 754 -26.85 -12.98 36.95
CA SER A 754 -28.28 -13.18 37.20
C SER A 754 -29.08 -11.90 36.99
N ARG A 755 -30.06 -11.97 36.11
CA ARG A 755 -30.99 -10.85 35.86
C ARG A 755 -31.83 -10.53 37.08
N THR A 756 -32.31 -11.55 37.80
CA THR A 756 -33.16 -11.39 39.00
C THR A 756 -32.38 -10.78 40.17
N ARG A 757 -31.06 -10.96 40.18
CA ARG A 757 -30.14 -10.36 41.15
C ARG A 757 -29.41 -9.12 40.64
N ASN A 758 -30.02 -8.35 39.73
CA ASN A 758 -29.46 -7.10 39.18
C ASN A 758 -28.07 -7.28 38.53
N PHE A 759 -27.88 -8.37 37.78
CA PHE A 759 -26.64 -8.75 37.11
C PHE A 759 -25.44 -8.88 38.06
N THR A 760 -25.65 -9.48 39.23
CA THR A 760 -24.56 -10.01 40.06
C THR A 760 -24.12 -11.38 39.54
N PRO A 761 -22.83 -11.75 39.66
CA PRO A 761 -22.36 -13.07 39.24
C PRO A 761 -23.00 -14.22 40.06
N ASP A 762 -23.54 -15.20 39.37
CA ASP A 762 -24.05 -16.47 39.92
C ASP A 762 -22.99 -17.56 39.78
N ASP A 763 -22.44 -17.68 38.57
CA ASP A 763 -21.35 -18.60 38.25
C ASP A 763 -20.13 -17.84 37.77
N VAL A 764 -18.96 -18.34 38.16
CA VAL A 764 -17.65 -17.85 37.71
C VAL A 764 -16.82 -19.04 37.26
N ILE A 765 -16.49 -19.07 35.98
CA ILE A 765 -15.63 -20.07 35.35
C ILE A 765 -14.27 -19.44 35.10
N THR A 766 -13.21 -20.09 35.62
CA THR A 766 -11.83 -19.65 35.45
C THR A 766 -11.16 -20.49 34.36
N HIS A 767 -10.93 -19.88 33.19
CA HIS A 767 -10.35 -20.58 32.05
C HIS A 767 -8.82 -20.75 32.18
N GLY A 768 -8.13 -19.75 32.75
CA GLY A 768 -6.68 -19.76 32.96
C GLY A 768 -5.91 -18.74 32.10
N ASP A 769 -6.49 -18.30 30.99
CA ASP A 769 -6.03 -17.20 30.14
C ASP A 769 -7.26 -16.44 29.59
N HIS A 770 -7.06 -15.35 28.84
CA HIS A 770 -8.08 -14.49 28.27
C HIS A 770 -9.21 -15.29 27.60
N VAL A 771 -10.44 -15.11 28.06
CA VAL A 771 -11.61 -15.79 27.48
C VAL A 771 -12.23 -14.90 26.42
N ARG A 772 -12.15 -15.31 25.16
CA ARG A 772 -12.70 -14.57 24.03
C ARG A 772 -14.16 -14.90 23.76
N ALA A 773 -14.54 -16.15 23.99
CA ALA A 773 -15.86 -16.64 23.62
C ALA A 773 -16.46 -17.52 24.71
N VAL A 774 -17.79 -17.46 24.82
CA VAL A 774 -18.58 -18.32 25.70
C VAL A 774 -19.85 -18.76 24.98
N ALA A 775 -20.19 -20.04 25.09
CA ALA A 775 -21.42 -20.65 24.60
C ALA A 775 -22.03 -21.54 25.68
N VAL A 776 -23.36 -21.58 25.75
CA VAL A 776 -24.07 -22.24 26.85
C VAL A 776 -25.19 -23.12 26.33
N THR A 777 -25.23 -24.36 26.81
CA THR A 777 -26.29 -25.34 26.56
C THR A 777 -26.96 -25.72 27.89
N GLU A 778 -27.93 -26.64 27.85
CA GLU A 778 -28.53 -27.18 29.08
C GLU A 778 -27.53 -27.92 29.97
N LEU A 779 -26.54 -28.60 29.38
CA LEU A 779 -25.58 -29.44 30.10
C LEU A 779 -24.22 -28.79 30.28
N TRP A 780 -23.83 -27.93 29.35
CA TRP A 780 -22.46 -27.45 29.20
C TRP A 780 -22.37 -25.95 29.17
N VAL A 781 -21.34 -25.42 29.83
CA VAL A 781 -20.76 -24.12 29.50
C VAL A 781 -19.47 -24.37 28.73
N ILE A 782 -19.26 -23.67 27.63
CA ILE A 782 -18.13 -23.86 26.72
C ILE A 782 -17.41 -22.53 26.63
N THR A 783 -16.11 -22.53 26.87
CA THR A 783 -15.25 -21.35 26.85
C THR A 783 -14.06 -21.58 25.95
N ALA A 784 -13.64 -20.56 25.23
CA ALA A 784 -12.42 -20.59 24.42
C ALA A 784 -11.75 -19.22 24.41
N GLY A 785 -10.44 -19.21 24.17
CA GLY A 785 -9.63 -18.04 24.41
C GLY A 785 -8.26 -18.04 23.75
N ARG A 786 -7.36 -17.29 24.37
CA ARG A 786 -6.00 -17.05 23.89
C ARG A 786 -5.08 -18.28 23.99
N ASP A 787 -5.36 -19.17 24.93
CA ASP A 787 -4.63 -20.42 25.14
C ASP A 787 -5.03 -21.52 24.15
N GLU A 788 -5.75 -21.18 23.07
CA GLU A 788 -6.09 -22.06 21.93
C GLU A 788 -7.09 -23.19 22.28
N ASP A 789 -7.21 -23.50 23.56
CA ASP A 789 -8.03 -24.55 24.13
C ASP A 789 -9.53 -24.21 24.09
N ILE A 790 -10.32 -25.25 23.84
CA ILE A 790 -11.77 -25.21 24.07
C ILE A 790 -12.08 -26.04 25.31
N LYS A 791 -12.55 -25.36 26.35
CA LYS A 791 -12.84 -25.97 27.66
C LYS A 791 -14.35 -26.11 27.84
N ILE A 792 -14.79 -27.32 28.14
CA ILE A 792 -16.19 -27.68 28.37
C ILE A 792 -16.39 -27.98 29.85
N TRP A 793 -17.31 -27.25 30.47
CA TRP A 793 -17.63 -27.28 31.89
C TRP A 793 -19.02 -27.86 32.09
N ASP A 794 -19.17 -28.76 33.04
CA ASP A 794 -20.47 -29.29 33.45
C ASP A 794 -21.26 -28.19 34.16
N LYS A 795 -22.37 -27.73 33.56
CA LYS A 795 -23.14 -26.57 34.03
C LYS A 795 -23.67 -26.77 35.46
N ALA A 796 -24.06 -27.99 35.82
CA ALA A 796 -24.64 -28.29 37.12
C ALA A 796 -23.60 -28.29 38.26
N SER A 797 -22.38 -28.76 37.99
CA SER A 797 -21.33 -28.87 39.00
C SER A 797 -20.26 -27.77 38.95
N GLY A 798 -20.21 -27.00 37.86
CA GLY A 798 -19.17 -26.00 37.58
C GLY A 798 -17.78 -26.59 37.33
N LYS A 799 -17.66 -27.93 37.23
CA LYS A 799 -16.37 -28.60 37.06
C LYS A 799 -16.00 -28.71 35.58
N LEU A 800 -14.70 -28.55 35.30
CA LEU A 800 -14.14 -28.83 33.98
C LEU A 800 -14.36 -30.30 33.64
N ALA A 801 -15.06 -30.55 32.53
CA ALA A 801 -15.39 -31.89 32.06
C ALA A 801 -14.45 -32.34 30.94
N TYR A 802 -14.18 -31.47 29.97
CA TYR A 802 -13.33 -31.78 28.81
C TYR A 802 -12.48 -30.57 28.40
N VAL A 803 -11.31 -30.87 27.82
CA VAL A 803 -10.46 -29.91 27.10
C VAL A 803 -10.28 -30.47 25.69
N LEU A 804 -10.54 -29.65 24.68
CA LEU A 804 -10.41 -30.03 23.28
C LEU A 804 -9.25 -29.25 22.67
N TYR A 805 -8.33 -30.00 22.05
CA TYR A 805 -7.14 -29.47 21.37
C TYR A 805 -7.34 -29.53 19.86
N GLY A 806 -6.74 -28.58 19.15
CA GLY A 806 -6.66 -28.64 17.69
C GLY A 806 -6.54 -27.30 17.00
N HIS A 807 -6.85 -26.20 17.67
CA HIS A 807 -6.43 -24.89 17.16
C HIS A 807 -4.94 -24.67 17.46
N TYR A 808 -4.29 -23.86 16.62
CA TYR A 808 -2.86 -23.53 16.73
C TYR A 808 -2.63 -22.03 16.96
N ASP A 809 -3.71 -21.30 17.27
CA ASP A 809 -3.73 -19.89 17.61
C ASP A 809 -5.07 -19.56 18.31
N GLU A 810 -5.18 -18.35 18.86
CA GLU A 810 -6.31 -17.86 19.66
C GLU A 810 -7.67 -18.18 19.03
N VAL A 811 -8.56 -18.79 19.82
CA VAL A 811 -9.95 -19.02 19.45
C VAL A 811 -10.74 -17.74 19.69
N THR A 812 -11.32 -17.20 18.63
CA THR A 812 -11.93 -15.86 18.60
C THR A 812 -13.43 -15.88 18.82
N ASP A 813 -14.15 -16.93 18.39
CA ASP A 813 -15.59 -17.05 18.59
C ASP A 813 -16.06 -18.50 18.73
N LEU A 814 -17.22 -18.67 19.37
CA LEU A 814 -17.94 -19.91 19.52
C LEU A 814 -19.39 -19.73 19.05
N LEU A 815 -19.87 -20.66 18.25
CA LEU A 815 -21.25 -20.68 17.76
C LEU A 815 -21.89 -22.06 17.99
N LEU A 816 -23.02 -22.07 18.68
CA LEU A 816 -23.83 -23.29 18.78
C LEU A 816 -24.60 -23.50 17.48
N ILE A 817 -24.46 -24.69 16.91
CA ILE A 817 -25.25 -25.14 15.77
C ILE A 817 -26.13 -26.30 16.20
N THR A 818 -27.36 -26.31 15.71
CA THR A 818 -28.31 -27.41 15.93
C THR A 818 -28.56 -28.09 14.59
N ASP A 819 -28.33 -29.40 14.50
CA ASP A 819 -28.63 -30.14 13.28
C ASP A 819 -30.17 -30.22 13.13
N PRO A 820 -30.74 -29.69 12.03
CA PRO A 820 -32.19 -29.66 11.86
C PRO A 820 -32.82 -31.05 11.71
N ARG A 821 -32.02 -32.11 11.47
CA ARG A 821 -32.51 -33.48 11.25
C ARG A 821 -32.71 -34.24 12.55
N ASP A 822 -31.78 -34.11 13.50
CA ASP A 822 -31.79 -34.86 14.77
C ASP A 822 -31.79 -33.98 16.02
N LEU A 823 -31.84 -32.65 15.84
CA LEU A 823 -31.80 -31.63 16.89
C LEU A 823 -30.56 -31.72 17.79
N SER A 824 -29.51 -32.42 17.37
CA SER A 824 -28.26 -32.48 18.12
C SER A 824 -27.53 -31.14 18.06
N GLN A 825 -27.02 -30.72 19.22
CA GLN A 825 -26.19 -29.53 19.31
C GLN A 825 -24.72 -29.89 19.11
N LYS A 826 -24.02 -29.04 18.37
CA LYS A 826 -22.57 -29.02 18.23
C LYS A 826 -22.08 -27.59 18.46
N VAL A 827 -20.81 -27.43 18.79
CA VAL A 827 -20.19 -26.11 18.87
C VAL A 827 -19.19 -25.94 17.73
N CYS A 828 -19.29 -24.82 17.03
CA CYS A 828 -18.30 -24.39 16.08
C CYS A 828 -17.36 -23.40 16.74
N SER A 829 -16.07 -23.52 16.48
CA SER A 829 -15.04 -22.56 16.89
C SER A 829 -14.36 -21.94 15.68
N THR A 830 -13.99 -20.67 15.80
CA THR A 830 -13.20 -19.94 14.81
C THR A 830 -11.90 -19.47 15.45
N SER A 831 -10.76 -19.56 14.76
CA SER A 831 -9.45 -19.17 15.30
C SER A 831 -8.67 -18.26 14.33
N ILE A 832 -7.70 -17.53 14.89
CA ILE A 832 -6.70 -16.75 14.14
C ILE A 832 -5.85 -17.66 13.24
N ASP A 833 -5.79 -18.96 13.53
CA ASP A 833 -5.13 -19.98 12.69
C ASP A 833 -5.77 -20.15 11.29
N GLY A 834 -6.87 -19.45 11.00
CA GLY A 834 -7.57 -19.47 9.73
C GLY A 834 -8.54 -20.64 9.58
N THR A 835 -8.82 -21.39 10.64
CA THR A 835 -9.68 -22.57 10.62
C THR A 835 -11.02 -22.35 11.31
N VAL A 836 -12.03 -23.10 10.84
CA VAL A 836 -13.31 -23.29 11.52
C VAL A 836 -13.43 -24.76 11.86
N ARG A 837 -13.65 -25.08 13.14
CA ARG A 837 -13.76 -26.46 13.62
C ARG A 837 -15.14 -26.71 14.21
N VAL A 838 -15.60 -27.96 14.15
CA VAL A 838 -16.90 -28.37 14.65
C VAL A 838 -16.73 -29.51 15.65
N TRP A 839 -17.24 -29.30 16.86
CA TRP A 839 -17.05 -30.21 17.98
C TRP A 839 -18.39 -30.80 18.43
N PRO A 840 -18.45 -32.12 18.69
CA PRO A 840 -19.64 -32.74 19.24
C PRO A 840 -19.89 -32.26 20.68
N LEU A 841 -21.15 -32.21 21.10
CA LEU A 841 -21.52 -31.91 22.50
C LEU A 841 -22.21 -33.08 23.22
N LYS A 842 -22.45 -34.19 22.51
CA LYS A 842 -22.96 -35.42 23.13
C LYS A 842 -21.84 -36.06 23.93
N ARG A 843 -22.12 -36.39 25.20
CA ARG A 843 -21.13 -36.94 26.16
C ARG A 843 -20.33 -38.11 25.60
N LYS A 844 -21.02 -39.08 24.99
CA LYS A 844 -20.39 -40.27 24.36
C LYS A 844 -19.43 -39.91 23.23
N GLU A 845 -19.77 -38.92 22.42
CA GLU A 845 -18.93 -38.46 21.30
C GLU A 845 -17.72 -37.66 21.83
N LEU A 846 -17.91 -36.85 22.87
CA LEU A 846 -16.83 -36.15 23.57
C LEU A 846 -15.84 -37.11 24.24
N ASP A 847 -16.34 -38.14 24.94
CA ASP A 847 -15.49 -39.16 25.58
C ASP A 847 -14.61 -39.87 24.55
N GLN A 848 -15.19 -40.22 23.40
CA GLN A 848 -14.44 -40.84 22.29
C GLN A 848 -13.41 -39.89 21.71
N LEU A 849 -13.80 -38.64 21.44
CA LEU A 849 -12.93 -37.63 20.84
C LEU A 849 -11.71 -37.31 21.71
N VAL A 850 -11.91 -37.11 23.01
CA VAL A 850 -10.80 -36.81 23.94
C VAL A 850 -9.86 -37.99 24.09
N GLU A 851 -10.38 -39.22 24.04
CA GLU A 851 -9.54 -40.43 24.07
C GLU A 851 -8.72 -40.59 22.78
N GLU A 852 -9.27 -40.20 21.62
CA GLU A 852 -8.54 -40.14 20.35
C GLU A 852 -7.44 -39.07 20.40
N MET A 853 -7.76 -37.84 20.83
CA MET A 853 -6.76 -36.77 20.98
C MET A 853 -5.61 -37.14 21.94
N ARG A 854 -5.92 -37.81 23.04
CA ARG A 854 -4.88 -38.28 23.99
C ARG A 854 -3.92 -39.27 23.34
N LYS A 855 -4.42 -40.16 22.49
CA LYS A 855 -3.57 -41.12 21.78
C LYS A 855 -2.65 -40.42 20.80
N ASP A 856 -3.16 -39.46 20.05
CA ASP A 856 -2.37 -38.70 19.08
C ASP A 856 -1.25 -37.91 19.78
N ILE A 857 -1.57 -37.20 20.87
CA ILE A 857 -0.56 -36.49 21.68
C ILE A 857 0.50 -37.45 22.23
N THR A 858 0.11 -38.62 22.71
CA THR A 858 1.09 -39.62 23.21
C THR A 858 1.92 -40.24 22.10
N ALA A 859 1.41 -40.30 20.87
CA ALA A 859 2.15 -40.81 19.71
C ALA A 859 3.18 -39.78 19.23
N GLU A 860 2.80 -38.52 19.10
CA GLU A 860 3.71 -37.41 18.76
C GLU A 860 4.85 -37.28 19.80
N ALA A 861 4.51 -37.32 21.10
CA ALA A 861 5.52 -37.29 22.15
C ALA A 861 6.45 -38.53 22.14
N ALA A 862 6.00 -39.66 21.61
CA ALA A 862 6.83 -40.86 21.46
C ALA A 862 7.75 -40.78 20.22
N GLU A 863 7.34 -40.08 19.17
CA GLU A 863 8.15 -39.80 17.98
C GLU A 863 9.22 -38.73 18.27
N GLU A 864 8.88 -37.64 18.98
CA GLU A 864 9.88 -36.63 19.42
C GLU A 864 10.95 -37.23 20.34
N ASN A 865 10.57 -38.14 21.25
CA ASN A 865 11.54 -38.86 22.10
C ASN A 865 12.39 -39.89 21.34
N GLN A 866 11.99 -40.31 20.14
CA GLN A 866 12.82 -41.13 19.25
C GLN A 866 13.81 -40.27 18.46
N GLU A 867 13.41 -39.07 18.01
CA GLU A 867 14.31 -38.12 17.35
C GLU A 867 15.35 -37.52 18.31
N GLU A 868 15.01 -37.24 19.58
CA GLU A 868 16.00 -36.79 20.58
C GLU A 868 17.06 -37.85 20.93
N ASN A 869 16.79 -39.14 20.74
CA ASN A 869 17.76 -40.23 20.95
C ASN A 869 18.69 -40.48 19.75
N GLU A 870 18.48 -39.79 18.62
CA GLU A 870 19.34 -39.86 17.42
C GLU A 870 20.19 -38.58 17.23
N LEU A 871 20.61 -37.91 18.32
CA LEU A 871 21.49 -36.74 18.21
C LEU A 871 22.94 -36.99 18.67
N LEU A 872 23.83 -36.64 17.72
CA LEU A 872 25.29 -36.56 17.71
C LEU A 872 26.05 -37.87 17.46
N THR A 873 26.57 -37.97 16.24
CA THR A 873 27.66 -38.92 15.95
C THR A 873 28.95 -38.42 16.59
N ALA A 874 29.84 -39.33 16.99
CA ALA A 874 31.12 -39.00 17.64
C ALA A 874 32.04 -38.08 16.82
N GLU A 875 31.74 -37.87 15.54
CA GLU A 875 32.45 -36.97 14.63
C GLU A 875 32.02 -35.50 14.84
N GLU A 876 30.74 -35.26 15.09
CA GLU A 876 30.18 -33.91 15.33
C GLU A 876 30.56 -33.36 16.72
N GLU A 877 30.68 -34.26 17.71
CA GLU A 877 31.15 -33.90 19.06
C GLU A 877 32.65 -33.52 19.06
N ALA A 878 33.44 -34.08 18.14
CA ALA A 878 34.86 -33.76 17.97
C ALA A 878 35.08 -32.41 17.25
N GLU A 879 34.22 -32.04 16.30
CA GLU A 879 34.28 -30.73 15.64
C GLU A 879 33.89 -29.59 16.59
N LEU A 880 32.91 -29.81 17.46
CA LEU A 880 32.50 -28.83 18.48
C LEU A 880 33.59 -28.61 19.55
N ALA A 881 34.30 -29.68 19.93
CA ALA A 881 35.43 -29.58 20.86
C ALA A 881 36.61 -28.80 20.27
N ALA A 882 36.90 -28.96 18.96
CA ALA A 882 37.94 -28.20 18.28
C ALA A 882 37.61 -26.70 18.14
N LEU A 883 36.33 -26.35 18.08
CA LEU A 883 35.84 -24.97 18.02
C LEU A 883 35.89 -24.24 19.36
N MET A 884 36.03 -24.97 20.48
CA MET A 884 36.08 -24.40 21.83
C MET A 884 37.51 -24.27 22.40
N GLU A 885 38.55 -24.73 21.69
CA GLU A 885 39.95 -24.61 22.14
C GLU A 885 40.70 -23.37 21.60
N ASP A 886 40.06 -22.55 20.75
CA ASP A 886 40.67 -21.35 20.14
C ASP A 886 40.13 -20.01 20.71
N ASP A 887 40.01 -19.90 22.05
CA ASP A 887 39.89 -18.62 22.77
C ASP A 887 40.84 -18.52 23.99
#